data_AF-A0A7L5CBG9-F1
#
_entry.id   AF-A0A7L5CBG9-F1
#
_cell.length_a   1.000
_cell.length_b   1.000
_cell.length_c   1.000
_cell.angle_alpha   90.00
_cell.angle_beta   90.00
_cell.angle_gamma   90.00
#
_symmetry.space_group_name_H-M   'P 1'
#
loop_
_entity.id
_entity.type
_entity.pdbx_description
1 polymer ?
#
loop_
_entity_poly.entity_id
_entity_poly.type
_entity_poly.pdbx_seq_one_letter_code
_entity_poly.pdbx_strand_id
1 'polypeptide(L)'
;MIDKQIIVNNIKNVLKSTNLDIKDKYTGKVRDMYFTDDKSILISTDRQSAFDRSLGFIPFKGQILAQSSVWWFKETAHIVKSHFIESPDPNVVIARKAKVLPIEFVVRGYITGSTSTSLWTHYKDGSRDYCGNILPEGLVKNQKLPQNILTPTTKEQDHDRPISAQDIVKEGWLTQEQWDFASQKALELFEFGQQKALEHGLILADTKYEFGIDEKTGEIILIDEIHTPDSSRFWLESTYTDRVEKGLEPENIDKEFFRLWFAKNCDPYKDEVLPEAPEDLIVELSQKYITLFEMITGQKFELPKDLENINQRIAENVTNYLNTEKQMNILLVGSGSREHAIAEAVKKSAIENNLYCISGAVNPGIDKIAQGYKVANICDCDAVLEYAKAQNINIAIIGPEAPLEVGLADTLKAHGIGVVGPTKDLAQLETSKGFTRDLIRDYKIGANPYFKKFNSMDGVEETLKKYAKQFVIKADGLCGGKGVLVWGDHLNSMSEAIKHCQSLVDAGKEFVIEEKLVGQEFSLISFTDGKNFIHMPAVQDHKRAHEGDKGPNTGGMGTYSDADHSLPFLSDKDIQRAKEINEKVVHALAEKFGKPYQGILYGGFMATKNDTKVIEYNARFGDPEAMNLLTLLETDFVEIAEAITKGTLGKVNSSFKKQASVCKYLVPLGYPNQSVKNFEIDISQCPDNVELFLGAVDYKDGKLIGTGSRAIAVLGLGDTIAEAEQKAENAVKNIYGKMYHRPDIGTKELINKRIRHMNLLRGNKYQEL
;
A
#
# COMPACT_ATOMS: atom_id res chain seq x y z
N MET A 1 -29.79 -20.41 -18.33
CA MET A 1 -29.66 -21.31 -19.50
C MET A 1 -29.40 -20.57 -20.81
N ILE A 2 -28.16 -20.70 -21.29
CA ILE A 2 -27.69 -20.21 -22.59
C ILE A 2 -28.38 -20.97 -23.72
N ASP A 3 -28.65 -20.29 -24.84
CA ASP A 3 -29.18 -20.90 -26.06
C ASP A 3 -28.21 -21.98 -26.59
N LYS A 4 -28.73 -23.19 -26.84
CA LYS A 4 -28.00 -24.31 -27.44
C LYS A 4 -27.24 -23.89 -28.70
N GLN A 5 -27.82 -23.00 -29.51
CA GLN A 5 -27.20 -22.53 -30.75
C GLN A 5 -25.87 -21.79 -30.50
N ILE A 6 -25.73 -21.10 -29.36
CA ILE A 6 -24.49 -20.42 -28.98
C ILE A 6 -23.37 -21.45 -28.74
N ILE A 7 -23.69 -22.56 -28.07
CA ILE A 7 -22.73 -23.64 -27.82
C ILE A 7 -22.30 -24.29 -29.14
N VAL A 8 -23.27 -24.59 -30.02
CA VAL A 8 -23.00 -25.14 -31.38
C VAL A 8 -22.04 -24.22 -32.16
N ASN A 9 -22.30 -22.92 -32.15
CA ASN A 9 -21.46 -21.94 -32.86
C ASN A 9 -20.03 -21.85 -32.30
N ASN A 10 -19.78 -22.32 -31.07
CA ASN A 10 -18.48 -22.25 -30.40
C ASN A 10 -17.74 -23.59 -30.28
N ILE A 11 -18.22 -24.68 -30.90
CA ILE A 11 -17.52 -26.00 -30.90
C ILE A 11 -16.07 -25.88 -31.40
N LYS A 12 -15.83 -25.03 -32.40
CA LYS A 12 -14.50 -24.79 -32.96
C LYS A 12 -13.73 -23.68 -32.26
N ASN A 13 -14.40 -22.90 -31.42
CA ASN A 13 -13.90 -21.70 -30.78
C ASN A 13 -13.69 -21.96 -29.29
N VAL A 14 -12.68 -22.77 -29.01
CA VAL A 14 -12.39 -23.34 -27.68
C VAL A 14 -10.95 -23.05 -27.28
N LEU A 15 -10.72 -22.87 -25.98
CA LEU A 15 -9.40 -22.66 -25.43
C LEU A 15 -8.65 -24.00 -25.32
N LYS A 16 -7.84 -24.34 -26.34
CA LYS A 16 -7.06 -25.59 -26.37
C LYS A 16 -5.76 -25.50 -25.59
N SER A 17 -5.10 -24.36 -25.65
CA SER A 17 -3.84 -24.03 -25.00
C SER A 17 -3.72 -22.52 -24.90
N THR A 18 -2.87 -22.07 -24.00
CA THR A 18 -2.56 -20.65 -23.77
C THR A 18 -1.12 -20.34 -24.17
N ASN A 19 -0.82 -19.09 -24.48
CA ASN A 19 0.56 -18.64 -24.66
C ASN A 19 0.71 -17.23 -24.09
N LEU A 20 1.18 -17.12 -22.86
CA LEU A 20 1.55 -15.85 -22.23
C LEU A 20 3.04 -15.60 -22.42
N ASP A 21 3.45 -14.33 -22.47
CA ASP A 21 4.86 -13.92 -22.44
C ASP A 21 5.46 -14.07 -21.02
N ILE A 22 5.41 -15.29 -20.49
CA ILE A 22 5.92 -15.69 -19.18
C ILE A 22 6.69 -17.00 -19.37
N LYS A 23 7.97 -17.02 -18.97
CA LYS A 23 8.89 -18.10 -19.31
C LYS A 23 8.54 -19.45 -18.68
N ASP A 24 8.10 -19.44 -17.44
CA ASP A 24 7.86 -20.67 -16.68
C ASP A 24 6.40 -21.12 -16.87
N LYS A 25 6.20 -22.07 -17.80
CA LYS A 25 4.90 -22.63 -18.15
C LYS A 25 4.88 -24.14 -17.89
N TYR A 26 3.85 -24.60 -17.19
CA TYR A 26 3.48 -26.00 -17.04
C TYR A 26 2.13 -26.29 -17.70
N THR A 27 2.04 -27.35 -18.50
CA THR A 27 0.77 -27.74 -19.16
C THR A 27 0.22 -28.99 -18.49
N GLY A 28 -0.87 -28.83 -17.72
CA GLY A 28 -1.60 -29.93 -17.12
C GLY A 28 -2.72 -30.47 -18.02
N LYS A 29 -3.44 -31.50 -17.53
CA LYS A 29 -4.53 -32.16 -18.28
C LYS A 29 -5.61 -31.17 -18.75
N VAL A 30 -6.03 -30.27 -17.87
CA VAL A 30 -7.14 -29.32 -18.12
C VAL A 30 -6.79 -27.85 -17.84
N ARG A 31 -5.60 -27.58 -17.31
CA ARG A 31 -5.10 -26.23 -16.99
C ARG A 31 -3.71 -26.00 -17.58
N ASP A 32 -3.47 -24.79 -18.04
CA ASP A 32 -2.11 -24.27 -18.24
C ASP A 32 -1.75 -23.42 -17.01
N MET A 33 -0.56 -23.61 -16.46
CA MET A 33 -0.07 -22.87 -15.30
C MET A 33 1.17 -22.08 -15.69
N TYR A 34 1.25 -20.84 -15.22
CA TYR A 34 2.43 -19.99 -15.37
C TYR A 34 2.92 -19.56 -14.00
N PHE A 35 4.23 -19.39 -13.85
CA PHE A 35 4.82 -19.01 -12.58
C PHE A 35 5.60 -17.69 -12.72
N THR A 36 5.34 -16.76 -11.79
CA THR A 36 6.15 -15.57 -11.57
C THR A 36 7.03 -15.77 -10.33
N ASP A 37 7.76 -14.74 -9.91
CA ASP A 37 8.58 -14.81 -8.70
C ASP A 37 7.74 -15.12 -7.46
N ASP A 38 6.54 -14.55 -7.36
CA ASP A 38 5.70 -14.58 -6.15
C ASP A 38 4.30 -15.19 -6.34
N LYS A 39 3.87 -15.47 -7.58
CA LYS A 39 2.51 -15.96 -7.89
C LYS A 39 2.53 -17.13 -8.87
N SER A 40 1.42 -17.86 -8.86
CA SER A 40 1.04 -18.87 -9.85
C SER A 40 -0.21 -18.37 -10.59
N ILE A 41 -0.22 -18.49 -11.91
CA ILE A 41 -1.34 -18.09 -12.77
C ILE A 41 -1.92 -19.37 -13.36
N LEU A 42 -3.12 -19.74 -12.94
CA LEU A 42 -3.81 -20.96 -13.35
C LEU A 42 -4.86 -20.59 -14.40
N ILE A 43 -4.76 -21.15 -15.60
CA ILE A 43 -5.71 -20.90 -16.68
C ILE A 43 -6.42 -22.19 -17.05
N SER A 44 -7.71 -22.25 -16.72
CA SER A 44 -8.58 -23.38 -17.04
C SER A 44 -8.95 -23.37 -18.51
N THR A 45 -8.70 -24.49 -19.16
CA THR A 45 -8.88 -24.69 -20.61
C THR A 45 -10.12 -25.53 -20.90
N ASP A 46 -10.53 -25.55 -22.16
CA ASP A 46 -11.69 -26.33 -22.61
C ASP A 46 -11.35 -27.81 -22.85
N ARG A 47 -10.13 -28.25 -22.50
CA ARG A 47 -9.70 -29.63 -22.65
C ARG A 47 -10.53 -30.55 -21.75
N GLN A 48 -11.11 -31.60 -22.33
CA GLN A 48 -11.69 -32.70 -21.58
C GLN A 48 -10.73 -33.86 -21.49
N SER A 49 -10.51 -34.37 -20.28
CA SER A 49 -9.72 -35.57 -20.05
C SER A 49 -10.50 -36.61 -19.26
N ALA A 50 -10.26 -37.88 -19.60
CA ALA A 50 -10.58 -39.06 -18.80
C ALA A 50 -9.72 -40.22 -19.30
N PHE A 51 -9.60 -41.29 -18.49
CA PHE A 51 -8.75 -42.45 -18.84
C PHE A 51 -7.28 -42.05 -19.12
N ASP A 52 -6.81 -41.00 -18.45
CA ASP A 52 -5.49 -40.37 -18.67
C ASP A 52 -5.19 -39.90 -20.09
N ARG A 53 -6.25 -39.66 -20.88
CA ARG A 53 -6.17 -39.18 -22.26
C ARG A 53 -7.04 -37.95 -22.47
N SER A 54 -6.71 -37.18 -23.51
CA SER A 54 -7.58 -36.12 -23.99
C SER A 54 -8.72 -36.73 -24.80
N LEU A 55 -9.95 -36.36 -24.46
CA LEU A 55 -11.17 -36.84 -25.12
C LEU A 55 -11.79 -35.80 -26.06
N GLY A 56 -11.15 -34.63 -26.21
CA GLY A 56 -11.64 -33.52 -27.01
C GLY A 56 -11.76 -32.22 -26.23
N PHE A 57 -12.56 -31.29 -26.76
CA PHE A 57 -12.73 -29.94 -26.21
C PHE A 57 -14.22 -29.64 -26.01
N ILE A 58 -14.55 -29.05 -24.87
CA ILE A 58 -15.93 -28.74 -24.49
C ILE A 58 -16.06 -27.22 -24.37
N PRO A 59 -16.89 -26.57 -25.20
CA PRO A 59 -17.08 -25.13 -25.14
C PRO A 59 -17.42 -24.64 -23.73
N PHE A 60 -16.76 -23.56 -23.33
CA PHE A 60 -16.94 -22.87 -22.05
C PHE A 60 -16.53 -23.64 -20.80
N LYS A 61 -16.03 -24.87 -20.92
CA LYS A 61 -15.61 -25.68 -19.77
C LYS A 61 -14.56 -24.94 -18.93
N GLY A 62 -13.53 -24.37 -19.56
CA GLY A 62 -12.44 -23.72 -18.84
C GLY A 62 -12.94 -22.57 -17.95
N GLN A 63 -13.84 -21.77 -18.49
CA GLN A 63 -14.48 -20.68 -17.74
C GLN A 63 -15.30 -21.22 -16.56
N ILE A 64 -16.11 -22.25 -16.80
CA ILE A 64 -16.95 -22.87 -15.76
C ILE A 64 -16.09 -23.38 -14.60
N LEU A 65 -15.00 -24.11 -14.88
CA LEU A 65 -14.12 -24.64 -13.84
C LEU A 65 -13.46 -23.52 -13.01
N ALA A 66 -12.94 -22.49 -13.69
CA ALA A 66 -12.30 -21.37 -13.01
C ALA A 66 -13.30 -20.60 -12.15
N GLN A 67 -14.45 -20.20 -12.70
CA GLN A 67 -15.45 -19.43 -11.96
C GLN A 67 -16.09 -20.23 -10.81
N SER A 68 -16.36 -21.53 -11.00
CA SER A 68 -16.81 -22.40 -9.90
C SER A 68 -15.77 -22.45 -8.78
N SER A 69 -14.48 -22.59 -9.11
CA SER A 69 -13.41 -22.60 -8.11
C SER A 69 -13.33 -21.27 -7.36
N VAL A 70 -13.37 -20.14 -8.08
CA VAL A 70 -13.37 -18.79 -7.48
C VAL A 70 -14.53 -18.60 -6.52
N TRP A 71 -15.73 -19.05 -6.89
CA TRP A 71 -16.91 -18.97 -6.03
C TRP A 71 -16.72 -19.80 -4.76
N TRP A 72 -16.32 -21.06 -4.88
CA TRP A 72 -16.08 -21.93 -3.73
C TRP A 72 -14.97 -21.44 -2.82
N PHE A 73 -13.86 -20.92 -3.37
CA PHE A 73 -12.79 -20.33 -2.54
C PHE A 73 -13.29 -19.18 -1.66
N LYS A 74 -14.26 -18.40 -2.13
CA LYS A 74 -14.89 -17.33 -1.34
C LYS A 74 -15.83 -17.92 -0.29
N GLU A 75 -16.70 -18.85 -0.69
CA GLU A 75 -17.66 -19.47 0.21
C GLU A 75 -16.99 -20.27 1.33
N THR A 76 -15.85 -20.92 1.07
CA THR A 76 -15.14 -21.75 2.05
C THR A 76 -14.00 -21.02 2.78
N ALA A 77 -13.82 -19.72 2.57
CA ALA A 77 -12.73 -18.94 3.19
C ALA A 77 -12.79 -18.95 4.73
N HIS A 78 -13.97 -19.16 5.30
CA HIS A 78 -14.18 -19.29 6.75
C HIS A 78 -13.74 -20.65 7.32
N ILE A 79 -13.52 -21.66 6.47
CA ILE A 79 -13.09 -23.01 6.87
C ILE A 79 -11.56 -23.12 6.80
N VAL A 80 -11.00 -22.76 5.65
CA VAL A 80 -9.55 -22.78 5.39
C VAL A 80 -9.19 -21.73 4.35
N LYS A 81 -8.04 -21.08 4.53
CA LYS A 81 -7.48 -20.13 3.58
C LYS A 81 -7.07 -20.88 2.30
N SER A 82 -7.40 -20.32 1.14
CA SER A 82 -6.99 -20.87 -0.16
C SER A 82 -5.82 -20.11 -0.75
N HIS A 83 -5.24 -20.66 -1.82
CA HIS A 83 -4.24 -19.97 -2.62
C HIS A 83 -4.81 -18.84 -3.46
N PHE A 84 -6.13 -18.67 -3.55
CA PHE A 84 -6.76 -17.71 -4.44
C PHE A 84 -6.40 -16.26 -4.05
N ILE A 85 -6.06 -15.46 -5.06
CA ILE A 85 -5.77 -14.03 -4.92
C ILE A 85 -6.83 -13.23 -5.70
N GLU A 86 -6.93 -13.46 -7.01
CA GLU A 86 -7.80 -12.68 -7.91
C GLU A 86 -8.14 -13.48 -9.18
N SER A 87 -9.18 -13.07 -9.90
CA SER A 87 -9.57 -13.62 -11.20
C SER A 87 -9.71 -12.50 -12.25
N PRO A 88 -8.62 -12.12 -12.95
CA PRO A 88 -8.63 -11.02 -13.93
C PRO A 88 -9.35 -11.37 -15.24
N ASP A 89 -9.61 -12.66 -15.49
CA ASP A 89 -10.37 -13.15 -16.63
C ASP A 89 -11.23 -14.35 -16.18
N PRO A 90 -12.41 -14.60 -16.78
CA PRO A 90 -13.26 -15.73 -16.42
C PRO A 90 -12.59 -17.12 -16.48
N ASN A 91 -11.50 -17.28 -17.25
CA ASN A 91 -10.73 -18.52 -17.33
C ASN A 91 -9.53 -18.58 -16.35
N VAL A 92 -9.25 -17.50 -15.61
CA VAL A 92 -7.98 -17.30 -14.91
C VAL A 92 -8.17 -17.22 -13.39
N VAL A 93 -7.33 -17.94 -12.66
CA VAL A 93 -7.14 -17.83 -11.22
C VAL A 93 -5.68 -17.42 -10.96
N ILE A 94 -5.50 -16.25 -10.34
CA ILE A 94 -4.22 -15.85 -9.77
C ILE A 94 -4.12 -16.44 -8.36
N ALA A 95 -3.02 -17.12 -8.08
CA ALA A 95 -2.82 -17.86 -6.86
C ALA A 95 -1.46 -17.58 -6.21
N ARG A 96 -1.38 -17.82 -4.90
CA ARG A 96 -0.14 -17.85 -4.13
C ARG A 96 0.72 -19.02 -4.58
N LYS A 97 2.04 -18.85 -4.58
CA LYS A 97 2.96 -19.98 -4.73
C LYS A 97 2.92 -20.82 -3.46
N ALA A 98 2.72 -22.12 -3.67
CA ALA A 98 2.63 -23.08 -2.60
C ALA A 98 3.33 -24.36 -3.02
N LYS A 99 4.08 -24.94 -2.07
CA LYS A 99 4.64 -26.28 -2.24
C LYS A 99 3.54 -27.31 -1.99
N VAL A 100 3.14 -28.02 -3.05
CA VAL A 100 2.08 -29.04 -3.01
C VAL A 100 2.41 -30.14 -1.99
N LEU A 101 1.43 -30.49 -1.16
CA LEU A 101 1.49 -31.70 -0.34
C LEU A 101 1.27 -32.93 -1.25
N PRO A 102 2.12 -33.97 -1.18
CA PRO A 102 2.11 -35.08 -2.15
C PRO A 102 0.99 -36.11 -1.91
N ILE A 103 -0.17 -35.67 -1.42
CA ILE A 103 -1.35 -36.49 -1.13
C ILE A 103 -2.59 -35.79 -1.70
N GLU A 104 -3.42 -36.57 -2.39
CA GLU A 104 -4.76 -36.17 -2.78
C GLU A 104 -5.77 -36.62 -1.72
N PHE A 105 -6.55 -35.68 -1.18
CA PHE A 105 -7.52 -35.94 -0.13
C PHE A 105 -8.89 -36.19 -0.76
N VAL A 106 -9.13 -37.43 -1.20
CA VAL A 106 -10.42 -37.83 -1.77
C VAL A 106 -11.41 -38.10 -0.65
N VAL A 107 -12.53 -37.38 -0.63
CA VAL A 107 -13.60 -37.54 0.36
C VAL A 107 -14.83 -38.12 -0.32
N ARG A 108 -15.46 -39.11 0.33
CA ARG A 108 -16.62 -39.84 -0.21
C ARG A 108 -17.77 -39.84 0.79
N GLY A 109 -18.95 -39.46 0.32
CA GLY A 109 -20.21 -39.59 1.07
C GLY A 109 -21.09 -40.76 0.59
N TYR A 110 -20.76 -41.35 -0.56
CA TYR A 110 -21.53 -42.43 -1.17
C TYR A 110 -20.60 -43.53 -1.68
N ILE A 111 -21.07 -44.78 -1.63
CA ILE A 111 -20.34 -45.92 -2.19
C ILE A 111 -20.64 -46.06 -3.69
N THR A 112 -19.84 -45.40 -4.52
CA THR A 112 -20.08 -45.32 -5.96
C THR A 112 -18.79 -45.49 -6.78
N GLY A 113 -18.93 -45.40 -8.10
CA GLY A 113 -17.87 -45.46 -9.10
C GLY A 113 -17.93 -46.70 -10.00
N SER A 114 -17.18 -46.60 -11.10
CA SER A 114 -17.17 -47.55 -12.22
C SER A 114 -15.75 -48.02 -12.59
N THR A 115 -14.70 -47.39 -12.04
CA THR A 115 -13.30 -47.70 -12.33
C THR A 115 -12.75 -48.79 -11.41
N SER A 116 -11.66 -49.45 -11.81
CA SER A 116 -10.93 -50.44 -11.00
C SER A 116 -10.48 -49.89 -9.64
N THR A 117 -10.22 -48.58 -9.57
CA THR A 117 -9.80 -47.85 -8.36
C THR A 117 -10.95 -47.25 -7.56
N SER A 118 -12.21 -47.53 -7.91
CA SER A 118 -13.35 -46.95 -7.20
C SER A 118 -13.71 -47.76 -5.95
N LEU A 119 -14.22 -47.07 -4.93
CA LEU A 119 -14.66 -47.68 -3.66
C LEU A 119 -15.66 -48.83 -3.91
N TRP A 120 -16.61 -48.62 -4.83
CA TRP A 120 -17.60 -49.64 -5.16
C TRP A 120 -16.97 -50.89 -5.79
N THR A 121 -16.03 -50.74 -6.72
CA THR A 121 -15.38 -51.89 -7.37
C THR A 121 -14.65 -52.76 -6.35
N HIS A 122 -13.83 -52.15 -5.49
CA HIS A 122 -13.12 -52.88 -4.43
C HIS A 122 -14.10 -53.57 -3.46
N TYR A 123 -15.20 -52.91 -3.10
CA TYR A 123 -16.21 -53.49 -2.22
C TYR A 123 -16.94 -54.68 -2.87
N LYS A 124 -17.31 -54.54 -4.14
CA LYS A 124 -17.96 -55.58 -4.93
C LYS A 124 -17.06 -56.81 -5.10
N ASP A 125 -15.75 -56.59 -5.21
CA ASP A 125 -14.75 -57.66 -5.35
C ASP A 125 -14.37 -58.31 -4.00
N GLY A 126 -15.05 -57.92 -2.91
CA GLY A 126 -14.95 -58.56 -1.60
C GLY A 126 -14.06 -57.82 -0.60
N SER A 127 -13.44 -56.68 -0.96
CA SER A 127 -12.70 -55.88 0.01
C SER A 127 -13.64 -55.22 1.00
N ARG A 128 -13.27 -55.21 2.28
CA ARG A 128 -13.95 -54.47 3.35
C ARG A 128 -13.08 -53.43 4.03
N ASP A 129 -11.79 -53.44 3.72
CA ASP A 129 -10.85 -52.39 4.11
C ASP A 129 -10.47 -51.61 2.86
N TYR A 130 -10.72 -50.30 2.88
CA TYR A 130 -10.31 -49.40 1.80
C TYR A 130 -9.67 -48.14 2.39
N CYS A 131 -8.37 -47.97 2.13
CA CYS A 131 -7.55 -46.90 2.73
C CYS A 131 -7.59 -46.90 4.27
N GLY A 132 -7.76 -48.05 4.93
CA GLY A 132 -7.90 -48.16 6.39
C GLY A 132 -9.32 -47.92 6.90
N ASN A 133 -10.31 -47.71 6.03
CA ASN A 133 -11.71 -47.61 6.41
C ASN A 133 -12.38 -48.99 6.34
N ILE A 134 -12.86 -49.48 7.49
CA ILE A 134 -13.62 -50.73 7.57
C ILE A 134 -15.08 -50.45 7.19
N LEU A 135 -15.53 -51.04 6.09
CA LEU A 135 -16.87 -50.87 5.55
C LEU A 135 -17.82 -51.96 6.07
N PRO A 136 -19.07 -51.62 6.42
CA PRO A 136 -20.07 -52.60 6.85
C PRO A 136 -20.44 -53.56 5.72
N GLU A 137 -20.95 -54.74 6.09
CA GLU A 137 -21.54 -55.70 5.14
C GLU A 137 -22.87 -55.19 4.56
N GLY A 138 -23.21 -55.68 3.36
CA GLY A 138 -24.51 -55.46 2.73
C GLY A 138 -24.72 -54.10 2.08
N LEU A 139 -23.66 -53.30 1.87
CA LEU A 139 -23.77 -52.04 1.12
C LEU A 139 -24.11 -52.31 -0.35
N VAL A 140 -24.99 -51.49 -0.91
CA VAL A 140 -25.36 -51.53 -2.33
C VAL A 140 -24.79 -50.34 -3.08
N LYS A 141 -24.58 -50.47 -4.40
CA LYS A 141 -24.02 -49.40 -5.23
C LYS A 141 -24.85 -48.13 -5.10
N ASN A 142 -24.16 -47.00 -5.02
CA ASN A 142 -24.71 -45.64 -4.91
C ASN A 142 -25.42 -45.34 -3.59
N GLN A 143 -25.32 -46.21 -2.58
CA GLN A 143 -25.86 -45.94 -1.25
C GLN A 143 -25.06 -44.85 -0.52
N LYS A 144 -25.76 -44.02 0.28
CA LYS A 144 -25.12 -43.07 1.20
C LYS A 144 -24.36 -43.82 2.30
N LEU A 145 -23.12 -43.43 2.53
CA LEU A 145 -22.30 -43.97 3.61
C LEU A 145 -22.80 -43.47 4.97
N PRO A 146 -22.63 -44.26 6.07
CA PRO A 146 -23.02 -43.81 7.41
C PRO A 146 -22.34 -42.51 7.85
N GLN A 147 -21.12 -42.29 7.37
CA GLN A 147 -20.35 -41.07 7.56
C GLN A 147 -19.48 -40.82 6.33
N ASN A 148 -19.08 -39.56 6.13
CA ASN A 148 -18.10 -39.22 5.10
C ASN A 148 -16.75 -39.84 5.46
N ILE A 149 -16.07 -40.42 4.48
CA ILE A 149 -14.78 -41.09 4.67
C ILE A 149 -13.71 -40.49 3.76
N LEU A 150 -12.47 -40.51 4.24
CA LEU A 150 -11.28 -40.15 3.48
C LEU A 150 -10.67 -41.39 2.85
N THR A 151 -10.41 -41.33 1.55
CA THR A 151 -9.74 -42.39 0.79
C THR A 151 -8.56 -41.83 0.01
N PRO A 152 -7.50 -41.37 0.69
CA PRO A 152 -6.44 -40.60 0.07
C PRO A 152 -5.61 -41.43 -0.91
N THR A 153 -4.98 -40.74 -1.86
CA THR A 153 -4.07 -41.32 -2.85
C THR A 153 -2.73 -40.56 -2.87
N THR A 154 -1.64 -41.27 -3.12
CA THR A 154 -0.31 -40.66 -3.31
C THR A 154 -0.19 -40.05 -4.70
N LYS A 155 0.64 -39.00 -4.84
CA LYS A 155 1.04 -38.46 -6.15
C LYS A 155 2.38 -39.06 -6.60
N GLU A 156 2.35 -40.30 -7.08
CA GLU A 156 3.53 -41.02 -7.58
C GLU A 156 3.71 -40.82 -9.11
N GLN A 157 4.92 -41.01 -9.64
CA GLN A 157 5.23 -40.73 -11.06
C GLN A 157 4.53 -41.67 -12.05
N ASP A 158 4.27 -42.93 -11.64
CA ASP A 158 3.69 -43.95 -12.52
C ASP A 158 2.17 -44.07 -12.35
N HIS A 159 1.68 -44.28 -11.12
CA HIS A 159 0.25 -44.34 -10.80
C HIS A 159 -0.04 -43.95 -9.34
N ASP A 160 -1.12 -43.18 -9.14
CA ASP A 160 -1.60 -42.83 -7.80
C ASP A 160 -2.04 -44.09 -7.03
N ARG A 161 -1.52 -44.27 -5.81
CA ARG A 161 -1.79 -45.44 -4.98
C ARG A 161 -2.77 -45.09 -3.85
N PRO A 162 -3.89 -45.81 -3.68
CA PRO A 162 -4.72 -45.71 -2.47
C PRO A 162 -3.88 -46.04 -1.23
N ILE A 163 -3.89 -45.15 -0.24
CA ILE A 163 -3.03 -45.26 0.95
C ILE A 163 -3.84 -45.04 2.23
N SER A 164 -3.43 -45.67 3.34
CA SER A 164 -4.07 -45.47 4.64
C SER A 164 -3.53 -44.22 5.34
N ALA A 165 -4.32 -43.64 6.25
CA ALA A 165 -3.87 -42.53 7.11
C ALA A 165 -2.58 -42.87 7.88
N GLN A 166 -2.47 -44.12 8.36
CA GLN A 166 -1.30 -44.59 9.11
C GLN A 166 -0.06 -44.67 8.21
N ASP A 167 -0.22 -45.15 6.98
CA ASP A 167 0.90 -45.30 6.04
C ASP A 167 1.38 -43.96 5.48
N ILE A 168 0.49 -42.97 5.33
CA ILE A 168 0.87 -41.59 4.94
C ILE A 168 1.93 -41.02 5.89
N VAL A 169 1.71 -41.14 7.20
CA VAL A 169 2.64 -40.62 8.21
C VAL A 169 3.85 -41.53 8.36
N LYS A 170 3.65 -42.85 8.36
CA LYS A 170 4.72 -43.84 8.54
C LYS A 170 5.72 -43.86 7.39
N GLU A 171 5.25 -43.70 6.15
CA GLU A 171 6.11 -43.64 4.96
C GLU A 171 6.71 -42.23 4.74
N GLY A 172 6.33 -41.23 5.56
CA GLY A 172 6.91 -39.90 5.52
C GLY A 172 6.37 -38.98 4.42
N TRP A 173 5.19 -39.27 3.88
CA TRP A 173 4.53 -38.41 2.89
C TRP A 173 4.10 -37.08 3.51
N LEU A 174 3.60 -37.11 4.74
CA LEU A 174 3.20 -35.95 5.55
C LEU A 174 3.64 -36.13 7.00
N THR A 175 3.83 -35.02 7.72
CA THR A 175 3.91 -35.06 9.18
C THR A 175 2.52 -35.35 9.78
N GLN A 176 2.48 -35.83 11.03
CA GLN A 176 1.21 -36.05 11.73
C GLN A 176 0.36 -34.76 11.78
N GLU A 177 0.98 -33.63 12.08
CA GLU A 177 0.31 -32.32 12.12
C GLU A 177 -0.25 -31.90 10.75
N GLN A 178 0.51 -32.11 9.68
CA GLN A 178 0.03 -31.84 8.31
C GLN A 178 -1.16 -32.71 7.93
N TRP A 179 -1.09 -34.01 8.25
CA TRP A 179 -2.18 -34.94 8.02
C TRP A 179 -3.42 -34.55 8.82
N ASP A 180 -3.29 -34.33 10.13
CA ASP A 180 -4.41 -34.00 11.01
C ASP A 180 -5.13 -32.74 10.54
N PHE A 181 -4.37 -31.67 10.22
CA PHE A 181 -4.94 -30.43 9.71
C PHE A 181 -5.63 -30.62 8.35
N ALA A 182 -4.92 -31.18 7.35
CA ALA A 182 -5.44 -31.28 6.00
C ALA A 182 -6.63 -32.26 5.89
N SER A 183 -6.58 -33.38 6.62
CA SER A 183 -7.67 -34.36 6.68
C SER A 183 -8.93 -33.79 7.32
N GLN A 184 -8.78 -33.07 8.45
CA GLN A 184 -9.89 -32.37 9.08
C GLN A 184 -10.51 -31.34 8.13
N LYS A 185 -9.68 -30.49 7.51
CA LYS A 185 -10.16 -29.46 6.57
C LYS A 185 -10.83 -30.06 5.33
N ALA A 186 -10.32 -31.18 4.80
CA ALA A 186 -10.97 -31.87 3.69
C ALA A 186 -12.40 -32.35 4.06
N LEU A 187 -12.59 -32.90 5.26
CA LEU A 187 -13.90 -33.34 5.74
C LEU A 187 -14.85 -32.15 5.99
N GLU A 188 -14.38 -31.08 6.63
CA GLU A 188 -15.17 -29.86 6.86
C GLU A 188 -15.61 -29.20 5.54
N LEU A 189 -14.69 -29.09 4.57
CA LEU A 189 -14.99 -28.59 3.23
C LEU A 189 -16.04 -29.46 2.54
N PHE A 190 -15.96 -30.78 2.69
CA PHE A 190 -16.86 -31.70 2.02
C PHE A 190 -18.26 -31.66 2.61
N GLU A 191 -18.37 -31.62 3.93
CA GLU A 191 -19.64 -31.48 4.62
C GLU A 191 -20.33 -30.17 4.26
N PHE A 192 -19.60 -29.06 4.26
CA PHE A 192 -20.13 -27.77 3.81
C PHE A 192 -20.56 -27.81 2.34
N GLY A 193 -19.73 -28.40 1.46
CA GLY A 193 -20.06 -28.60 0.05
C GLY A 193 -21.32 -29.44 -0.16
N GLN A 194 -21.52 -30.49 0.63
CA GLN A 194 -22.73 -31.30 0.58
C GLN A 194 -23.97 -30.53 1.01
N GLN A 195 -23.89 -29.73 2.06
CA GLN A 195 -25.00 -28.88 2.51
C GLN A 195 -25.38 -27.87 1.44
N LYS A 196 -24.39 -27.15 0.90
CA LYS A 196 -24.60 -26.15 -0.16
C LYS A 196 -25.12 -26.76 -1.46
N ALA A 197 -24.59 -27.91 -1.87
CA ALA A 197 -25.10 -28.65 -3.03
C ALA A 197 -26.57 -29.01 -2.83
N LEU A 198 -26.93 -29.51 -1.65
CA LEU A 198 -28.30 -29.91 -1.33
C LEU A 198 -29.28 -28.74 -1.37
N GLU A 199 -28.90 -27.57 -0.85
CA GLU A 199 -29.69 -26.33 -0.94
C GLU A 199 -30.04 -25.97 -2.40
N HIS A 200 -29.20 -26.37 -3.34
CA HIS A 200 -29.35 -26.11 -4.77
C HIS A 200 -29.87 -27.34 -5.57
N GLY A 201 -30.39 -28.36 -4.89
CA GLY A 201 -30.98 -29.54 -5.53
C GLY A 201 -29.96 -30.53 -6.10
N LEU A 202 -28.73 -30.50 -5.60
CA LEU A 202 -27.63 -31.37 -5.99
C LEU A 202 -27.19 -32.28 -4.83
N ILE A 203 -26.68 -33.46 -5.17
CA ILE A 203 -25.97 -34.34 -4.25
C ILE A 203 -24.50 -34.35 -4.65
N LEU A 204 -23.62 -33.88 -3.76
CA LEU A 204 -22.17 -34.06 -3.88
C LEU A 204 -21.79 -35.46 -3.34
N ALA A 205 -21.46 -36.37 -4.26
CA ALA A 205 -21.22 -37.77 -3.93
C ALA A 205 -19.78 -38.03 -3.43
N ASP A 206 -18.80 -37.46 -4.13
CA ASP A 206 -17.38 -37.47 -3.79
C ASP A 206 -16.63 -36.35 -4.51
N THR A 207 -15.50 -35.94 -3.95
CA THR A 207 -14.58 -34.93 -4.50
C THR A 207 -13.14 -35.21 -4.08
N LYS A 208 -12.22 -34.46 -4.66
CA LYS A 208 -10.80 -34.43 -4.31
C LYS A 208 -10.39 -33.03 -3.83
N TYR A 209 -9.58 -32.98 -2.78
CA TYR A 209 -8.89 -31.76 -2.36
C TYR A 209 -7.38 -31.90 -2.44
N GLU A 210 -6.72 -30.77 -2.65
CA GLU A 210 -5.26 -30.65 -2.58
C GLU A 210 -4.89 -29.51 -1.64
N PHE A 211 -3.82 -29.71 -0.89
CA PHE A 211 -3.28 -28.72 0.03
C PHE A 211 -1.82 -28.43 -0.33
N GLY A 212 -1.35 -27.24 0.04
CA GLY A 212 0.04 -26.84 -0.15
C GLY A 212 0.53 -25.98 1.01
N ILE A 213 1.84 -25.86 1.14
CA ILE A 213 2.49 -24.95 2.10
C ILE A 213 2.76 -23.64 1.36
N ASP A 214 2.16 -22.55 1.83
CA ASP A 214 2.42 -21.19 1.31
C ASP A 214 3.93 -20.87 1.45
N GLU A 215 4.60 -20.56 0.35
CA GLU A 215 6.06 -20.36 0.35
C GLU A 215 6.48 -19.11 1.14
N LYS A 216 5.56 -18.17 1.39
CA LYS A 216 5.82 -16.92 2.09
C LYS A 216 5.51 -17.01 3.58
N THR A 217 4.40 -17.65 3.95
CA THR A 217 3.95 -17.71 5.36
C THR A 217 4.29 -19.03 6.06
N GLY A 218 4.51 -20.10 5.31
CA GLY A 218 4.66 -21.46 5.85
C GLY A 218 3.35 -22.11 6.30
N GLU A 219 2.20 -21.47 6.06
CA GLU A 219 0.87 -22.01 6.43
C GLU A 219 0.40 -23.08 5.43
N ILE A 220 -0.36 -24.07 5.90
CA ILE A 220 -1.06 -25.01 5.03
C ILE A 220 -2.32 -24.32 4.48
N ILE A 221 -2.45 -24.26 3.16
CA ILE A 221 -3.56 -23.63 2.44
C ILE A 221 -4.19 -24.60 1.45
N LEU A 222 -5.48 -24.40 1.17
CA LEU A 222 -6.20 -25.11 0.11
C LEU A 222 -5.69 -24.65 -1.26
N ILE A 223 -5.34 -25.59 -2.13
CA ILE A 223 -4.85 -25.29 -3.47
C ILE A 223 -5.69 -26.03 -4.52
N ASP A 224 -5.31 -25.83 -5.78
CA ASP A 224 -5.89 -26.45 -6.97
C ASP A 224 -7.31 -25.99 -7.31
N GLU A 225 -8.30 -26.88 -7.41
CA GLU A 225 -9.72 -26.55 -7.61
C GLU A 225 -10.58 -27.20 -6.52
N ILE A 226 -11.80 -26.69 -6.34
CA ILE A 226 -12.74 -27.19 -5.33
C ILE A 226 -14.13 -27.31 -5.94
N HIS A 227 -14.74 -28.49 -5.76
CA HIS A 227 -16.15 -28.77 -6.09
C HIS A 227 -16.56 -28.44 -7.53
N THR A 228 -15.63 -28.61 -8.48
CA THR A 228 -15.90 -28.34 -9.90
C THR A 228 -16.47 -29.57 -10.59
N PRO A 229 -17.20 -29.40 -11.72
CA PRO A 229 -17.72 -30.51 -12.53
C PRO A 229 -16.68 -31.54 -13.01
N ASP A 230 -15.38 -31.21 -12.96
CA ASP A 230 -14.31 -32.09 -13.44
C ASP A 230 -13.62 -32.88 -12.31
N SER A 231 -13.61 -32.33 -11.09
CA SER A 231 -13.03 -32.92 -9.87
C SER A 231 -14.06 -33.60 -8.96
N SER A 232 -15.35 -33.34 -9.17
CA SER A 232 -16.44 -33.78 -8.28
C SER A 232 -17.54 -34.53 -9.01
N ARG A 233 -18.18 -35.47 -8.30
CA ARG A 233 -19.37 -36.18 -8.77
C ARG A 233 -20.63 -35.55 -8.20
N PHE A 234 -21.50 -35.09 -9.10
CA PHE A 234 -22.77 -34.46 -8.76
C PHE A 234 -23.96 -35.23 -9.34
N TRP A 235 -24.97 -35.45 -8.51
CA TRP A 235 -26.26 -36.04 -8.91
C TRP A 235 -27.40 -35.05 -8.69
N LEU A 236 -28.47 -35.20 -9.48
CA LEU A 236 -29.72 -34.50 -9.18
C LEU A 236 -30.40 -35.12 -7.98
N GLU A 237 -30.70 -34.30 -6.97
CA GLU A 237 -31.33 -34.76 -5.73
C GLU A 237 -32.74 -35.30 -5.98
N SER A 238 -33.51 -34.61 -6.83
CA SER A 238 -34.93 -34.88 -7.07
C SER A 238 -35.24 -36.25 -7.65
N THR A 239 -34.25 -36.92 -8.27
CA THR A 239 -34.42 -38.24 -8.89
C THR A 239 -33.64 -39.35 -8.17
N TYR A 240 -32.79 -39.01 -7.20
CA TYR A 240 -31.87 -39.95 -6.56
C TYR A 240 -32.60 -41.14 -5.90
N THR A 241 -33.55 -40.87 -5.01
CA THR A 241 -34.25 -41.93 -4.24
C THR A 241 -34.97 -42.91 -5.15
N ASP A 242 -35.80 -42.41 -6.08
CA ASP A 242 -36.58 -43.25 -7.01
C ASP A 242 -35.67 -44.12 -7.89
N ARG A 243 -34.55 -43.56 -8.36
CA ARG A 243 -33.60 -44.28 -9.21
C ARG A 243 -32.87 -45.38 -8.44
N VAL A 244 -32.39 -45.08 -7.24
CA VAL A 244 -31.67 -46.06 -6.39
C VAL A 244 -32.61 -47.20 -5.97
N GLU A 245 -33.85 -46.92 -5.58
CA GLU A 245 -34.85 -47.94 -5.23
C GLU A 245 -35.18 -48.89 -6.40
N LYS A 246 -35.11 -48.37 -7.65
CA LYS A 246 -35.27 -49.15 -8.88
C LYS A 246 -33.98 -49.85 -9.35
N GLY A 247 -32.87 -49.70 -8.62
CA GLY A 247 -31.56 -50.24 -9.01
C GLY A 247 -30.93 -49.55 -10.23
N LEU A 248 -31.36 -48.32 -10.55
CA LEU A 248 -30.80 -47.49 -11.62
C LEU A 248 -29.65 -46.62 -11.11
N GLU A 249 -28.72 -46.24 -11.99
CA GLU A 249 -27.67 -45.27 -11.67
C GLU A 249 -28.29 -43.90 -11.34
N PRO A 250 -27.79 -43.16 -10.33
CA PRO A 250 -28.15 -41.77 -10.09
C PRO A 250 -28.03 -40.93 -11.36
N GLU A 251 -28.84 -39.88 -11.43
CA GLU A 251 -28.82 -38.98 -12.57
C GLU A 251 -27.61 -38.05 -12.49
N ASN A 252 -26.54 -38.44 -13.19
CA ASN A 252 -25.31 -37.66 -13.28
C ASN A 252 -25.52 -36.41 -14.16
N ILE A 253 -25.12 -35.26 -13.63
CA ILE A 253 -25.02 -34.00 -14.38
C ILE A 253 -23.55 -33.63 -14.69
N ASP A 254 -22.65 -34.58 -14.46
CA ASP A 254 -21.22 -34.49 -14.78
C ASP A 254 -20.85 -35.23 -16.08
N LYS A 255 -19.55 -35.44 -16.30
CA LYS A 255 -18.98 -36.08 -17.51
C LYS A 255 -19.16 -37.61 -17.59
N GLU A 256 -19.84 -38.28 -16.66
CA GLU A 256 -19.91 -39.74 -16.67
C GLU A 256 -20.56 -40.31 -17.94
N PHE A 257 -21.63 -39.69 -18.46
CA PHE A 257 -22.25 -40.13 -19.73
C PHE A 257 -21.29 -39.99 -20.92
N PHE A 258 -20.44 -38.95 -20.91
CA PHE A 258 -19.40 -38.73 -21.92
C PHE A 258 -18.35 -39.85 -21.85
N ARG A 259 -17.93 -40.24 -20.64
CA ARG A 259 -17.00 -41.37 -20.42
C ARG A 259 -17.59 -42.70 -20.87
N LEU A 260 -18.86 -42.95 -20.57
CA LEU A 260 -19.56 -44.18 -20.98
C LEU A 260 -19.69 -44.28 -22.49
N TRP A 261 -19.85 -43.16 -23.20
CA TRP A 261 -19.83 -43.15 -24.66
C TRP A 261 -18.48 -43.65 -25.20
N PHE A 262 -17.35 -43.13 -24.70
CA PHE A 262 -16.03 -43.63 -25.13
C PHE A 262 -15.84 -45.11 -24.80
N ALA A 263 -16.16 -45.54 -23.58
CA ALA A 263 -16.03 -46.93 -23.16
C ALA A 263 -16.90 -47.92 -23.99
N LYS A 264 -17.98 -47.43 -24.60
CA LYS A 264 -18.84 -48.23 -25.50
C LYS A 264 -18.34 -48.28 -26.94
N ASN A 265 -17.60 -47.26 -27.38
CA ASN A 265 -17.21 -47.08 -28.78
C ASN A 265 -15.71 -47.33 -29.06
N CYS A 266 -14.88 -47.51 -28.02
CA CYS A 266 -13.46 -47.85 -28.11
C CYS A 266 -12.96 -48.53 -26.81
N ASP A 267 -11.76 -49.10 -26.83
CA ASP A 267 -11.00 -49.40 -25.60
C ASP A 267 -10.13 -48.16 -25.28
N PRO A 268 -10.58 -47.26 -24.38
CA PRO A 268 -9.91 -45.99 -24.16
C PRO A 268 -8.50 -46.14 -23.58
N TYR A 269 -8.18 -47.30 -22.99
CA TYR A 269 -6.87 -47.58 -22.40
C TYR A 269 -5.88 -48.19 -23.40
N LYS A 270 -6.36 -48.85 -24.47
CA LYS A 270 -5.50 -49.61 -25.39
C LYS A 270 -5.50 -49.10 -26.82
N ASP A 271 -6.59 -48.49 -27.29
CA ASP A 271 -6.69 -48.08 -28.68
C ASP A 271 -5.74 -46.90 -28.97
N GLU A 272 -4.94 -47.00 -30.03
CA GLU A 272 -3.96 -45.93 -30.37
C GLU A 272 -4.64 -44.59 -30.65
N VAL A 273 -5.80 -44.62 -31.31
CA VAL A 273 -6.59 -43.43 -31.68
C VAL A 273 -7.99 -43.56 -31.10
N LEU A 274 -8.43 -42.54 -30.37
CA LEU A 274 -9.80 -42.46 -29.86
C LEU A 274 -10.75 -41.91 -30.94
N PRO A 275 -12.00 -42.36 -31.01
CA PRO A 275 -13.00 -41.77 -31.90
C PRO A 275 -13.30 -40.33 -31.50
N GLU A 276 -13.62 -39.46 -32.47
CA GLU A 276 -14.07 -38.10 -32.16
C GLU A 276 -15.47 -38.14 -31.52
N ALA A 277 -15.65 -37.37 -30.45
CA ALA A 277 -16.95 -37.24 -29.80
C ALA A 277 -17.96 -36.54 -30.76
N PRO A 278 -19.17 -37.09 -30.94
CA PRO A 278 -20.23 -36.45 -31.72
C PRO A 278 -20.54 -35.04 -31.21
N GLU A 279 -20.88 -34.12 -32.12
CA GLU A 279 -21.17 -32.72 -31.77
C GLU A 279 -22.33 -32.58 -30.77
N ASP A 280 -23.37 -33.41 -30.88
CA ASP A 280 -24.49 -33.45 -29.95
C ASP A 280 -24.05 -33.85 -28.54
N LEU A 281 -23.10 -34.79 -28.42
CA LEU A 281 -22.51 -35.21 -27.16
C LEU A 281 -21.66 -34.10 -26.51
N ILE A 282 -20.89 -33.36 -27.32
CA ILE A 282 -20.11 -32.19 -26.87
C ILE A 282 -21.03 -31.08 -26.35
N VAL A 283 -22.09 -30.78 -27.11
CA VAL A 283 -23.07 -29.76 -26.75
C VAL A 283 -23.81 -30.14 -25.48
N GLU A 284 -24.23 -31.41 -25.34
CA GLU A 284 -24.87 -31.90 -24.12
C GLU A 284 -23.97 -31.73 -22.89
N LEU A 285 -22.67 -32.03 -23.00
CA LEU A 285 -21.74 -31.89 -21.88
C LEU A 285 -21.54 -30.42 -21.50
N SER A 286 -21.39 -29.52 -22.48
CA SER A 286 -21.31 -28.08 -22.22
C SER A 286 -22.59 -27.55 -21.55
N GLN A 287 -23.78 -27.97 -22.00
CA GLN A 287 -25.05 -27.57 -21.38
C GLN A 287 -25.17 -28.05 -19.94
N LYS A 288 -24.75 -29.29 -19.65
CA LYS A 288 -24.75 -29.84 -18.28
C LYS A 288 -23.77 -29.11 -17.38
N TYR A 289 -22.57 -28.77 -17.86
CA TYR A 289 -21.60 -27.98 -17.10
C TYR A 289 -22.10 -26.56 -16.81
N ILE A 290 -22.75 -25.91 -17.78
CA ILE A 290 -23.39 -24.60 -17.56
C ILE A 290 -24.48 -24.73 -16.50
N THR A 291 -25.34 -25.74 -16.63
CA THR A 291 -26.43 -25.98 -15.65
C THR A 291 -25.86 -26.23 -14.26
N LEU A 292 -24.82 -27.05 -14.16
CA LEU A 292 -24.17 -27.35 -12.90
C LEU A 292 -23.50 -26.11 -12.29
N PHE A 293 -22.87 -25.26 -13.09
CA PHE A 293 -22.37 -23.94 -12.63
C PHE A 293 -23.50 -23.07 -12.07
N GLU A 294 -24.60 -22.94 -12.82
CA GLU A 294 -25.74 -22.10 -12.43
C GLU A 294 -26.38 -22.64 -11.14
N MET A 295 -26.49 -23.96 -10.99
CA MET A 295 -26.99 -24.61 -9.78
C MET A 295 -26.02 -24.44 -8.62
N ILE A 296 -24.72 -24.73 -8.78
CA ILE A 296 -23.72 -24.60 -7.71
C ILE A 296 -23.69 -23.18 -7.15
N THR A 297 -23.61 -22.19 -8.03
CA THR A 297 -23.33 -20.80 -7.63
C THR A 297 -24.60 -19.98 -7.37
N GLY A 298 -25.76 -20.42 -7.86
CA GLY A 298 -26.98 -19.63 -7.92
C GLY A 298 -26.93 -18.46 -8.92
N GLN A 299 -25.86 -18.35 -9.70
CA GLN A 299 -25.63 -17.26 -10.66
C GLN A 299 -25.95 -17.71 -12.07
N LYS A 300 -26.40 -16.79 -12.93
CA LYS A 300 -26.52 -17.08 -14.36
C LYS A 300 -25.13 -17.12 -15.00
N PHE A 301 -24.92 -18.07 -15.90
CA PHE A 301 -23.66 -18.14 -16.63
C PHE A 301 -23.60 -17.03 -17.69
N GLU A 302 -22.59 -16.16 -17.58
CA GLU A 302 -22.38 -15.04 -18.49
C GLU A 302 -21.30 -15.35 -19.53
N LEU A 303 -21.57 -15.00 -20.79
CA LEU A 303 -20.60 -15.13 -21.85
C LEU A 303 -19.53 -14.04 -21.74
N PRO A 304 -18.24 -14.37 -21.95
CA PRO A 304 -17.20 -13.37 -22.06
C PRO A 304 -17.48 -12.37 -23.19
N LYS A 305 -16.99 -11.14 -23.02
CA LYS A 305 -17.18 -10.04 -24.00
C LYS A 305 -16.61 -10.37 -25.38
N ASP A 306 -15.45 -11.01 -25.42
CA ASP A 306 -14.83 -11.51 -26.65
C ASP A 306 -14.81 -13.04 -26.62
N LEU A 307 -15.57 -13.62 -27.54
CA LEU A 307 -15.63 -15.04 -27.77
C LEU A 307 -14.63 -15.47 -28.84
N GLU A 308 -14.37 -14.68 -29.87
CA GLU A 308 -13.57 -15.09 -31.05
C GLU A 308 -12.08 -15.14 -30.76
N ASN A 309 -11.56 -14.28 -29.88
CA ASN A 309 -10.13 -14.19 -29.57
C ASN A 309 -9.81 -14.53 -28.11
N ILE A 310 -10.26 -15.69 -27.64
CA ILE A 310 -10.11 -16.13 -26.23
C ILE A 310 -8.67 -16.01 -25.71
N ASN A 311 -7.68 -16.44 -26.52
CA ASN A 311 -6.26 -16.37 -26.14
C ASN A 311 -5.78 -14.92 -25.95
N GLN A 312 -6.16 -14.03 -26.88
CA GLN A 312 -5.78 -12.62 -26.80
C GLN A 312 -6.43 -11.95 -25.60
N ARG A 313 -7.74 -12.17 -25.39
CA ARG A 313 -8.48 -11.67 -24.22
C ARG A 313 -7.79 -12.05 -22.91
N ILE A 314 -7.46 -13.33 -22.74
CA ILE A 314 -6.76 -13.84 -21.56
C ILE A 314 -5.39 -13.18 -21.43
N ALA A 315 -4.61 -13.12 -22.51
CA ALA A 315 -3.28 -12.52 -22.48
C ALA A 315 -3.31 -11.02 -22.10
N GLU A 316 -4.24 -10.26 -22.66
CA GLU A 316 -4.45 -8.84 -22.35
C GLU A 316 -4.86 -8.65 -20.89
N ASN A 317 -5.85 -9.42 -20.41
CA ASN A 317 -6.35 -9.31 -19.03
C ASN A 317 -5.27 -9.69 -18.01
N VAL A 318 -4.50 -10.76 -18.25
CA VAL A 318 -3.40 -11.15 -17.37
C VAL A 318 -2.26 -10.13 -17.43
N THR A 319 -1.89 -9.65 -18.61
CA THR A 319 -0.85 -8.63 -18.77
C THR A 319 -1.23 -7.33 -18.07
N ASN A 320 -2.49 -6.88 -18.22
CA ASN A 320 -3.01 -5.71 -17.54
C ASN A 320 -2.96 -5.90 -16.02
N TYR A 321 -3.40 -7.05 -15.50
CA TYR A 321 -3.30 -7.35 -14.07
C TYR A 321 -1.86 -7.28 -13.56
N LEU A 322 -0.91 -7.89 -14.27
CA LEU A 322 0.50 -7.88 -13.90
C LEU A 322 1.14 -6.48 -14.03
N ASN A 323 0.65 -5.65 -14.96
CA ASN A 323 1.14 -4.28 -15.16
C ASN A 323 0.53 -3.29 -14.16
N THR A 324 -0.74 -3.43 -13.80
CA THR A 324 -1.38 -2.61 -12.75
C THR A 324 -0.75 -2.85 -11.39
N GLU A 325 -0.24 -4.06 -11.10
CA GLU A 325 0.60 -4.26 -9.91
C GLU A 325 2.00 -3.63 -10.01
N LYS A 326 2.52 -3.43 -11.23
CA LYS A 326 3.82 -2.78 -11.44
C LYS A 326 3.76 -1.27 -11.41
N GLN A 327 2.60 -0.68 -11.71
CA GLN A 327 2.43 0.78 -11.79
C GLN A 327 1.86 1.33 -10.49
N MET A 328 2.64 2.15 -9.78
CA MET A 328 2.27 2.67 -8.47
C MET A 328 1.41 3.94 -8.60
N ASN A 329 0.17 3.92 -8.12
CA ASN A 329 -0.67 5.10 -8.03
C ASN A 329 -0.38 5.84 -6.71
N ILE A 330 0.10 7.08 -6.81
CA ILE A 330 0.52 7.90 -5.67
C ILE A 330 -0.44 9.07 -5.52
N LEU A 331 -1.00 9.26 -4.33
CA LEU A 331 -1.81 10.42 -3.98
C LEU A 331 -0.97 11.45 -3.22
N LEU A 332 -0.86 12.66 -3.75
CA LEU A 332 -0.33 13.82 -3.05
C LEU A 332 -1.48 14.66 -2.47
N VAL A 333 -1.34 15.02 -1.19
CA VAL A 333 -2.31 15.89 -0.50
C VAL A 333 -1.67 17.25 -0.21
N GLY A 334 -2.26 18.32 -0.74
CA GLY A 334 -1.85 19.71 -0.51
C GLY A 334 -1.66 20.52 -1.80
N SER A 335 -1.16 21.76 -1.68
CA SER A 335 -1.18 22.73 -2.81
C SER A 335 -0.03 23.75 -2.79
N GLY A 336 0.89 23.71 -1.84
CA GLY A 336 1.98 24.67 -1.69
C GLY A 336 3.23 24.32 -2.50
N SER A 337 4.28 25.16 -2.38
CA SER A 337 5.57 24.91 -3.04
C SER A 337 6.23 23.63 -2.54
N ARG A 338 6.05 23.29 -1.25
CA ARG A 338 6.48 22.00 -0.71
C ARG A 338 5.84 20.83 -1.44
N GLU A 339 4.53 20.87 -1.65
CA GLU A 339 3.84 19.80 -2.39
C GLU A 339 4.27 19.76 -3.85
N HIS A 340 4.53 20.91 -4.46
CA HIS A 340 5.11 20.94 -5.80
C HIS A 340 6.52 20.31 -5.85
N ALA A 341 7.36 20.55 -4.85
CA ALA A 341 8.66 19.88 -4.74
C ALA A 341 8.53 18.35 -4.57
N ILE A 342 7.54 17.89 -3.79
CA ILE A 342 7.21 16.46 -3.66
C ILE A 342 6.76 15.89 -4.99
N ALA A 343 5.89 16.59 -5.71
CA ALA A 343 5.38 16.17 -7.01
C ALA A 343 6.49 16.05 -8.06
N GLU A 344 7.43 17.01 -8.11
CA GLU A 344 8.61 16.92 -8.97
C GLU A 344 9.54 15.77 -8.56
N ALA A 345 9.70 15.49 -7.27
CA ALA A 345 10.47 14.33 -6.80
C ALA A 345 9.84 12.99 -7.22
N VAL A 346 8.50 12.87 -7.16
CA VAL A 346 7.76 11.69 -7.65
C VAL A 346 7.90 11.54 -9.17
N LYS A 347 7.77 12.64 -9.92
CA LYS A 347 7.93 12.64 -11.38
C LYS A 347 9.34 12.25 -11.84
N LYS A 348 10.37 12.58 -11.06
CA LYS A 348 11.77 12.20 -11.34
C LYS A 348 12.07 10.72 -11.08
N SER A 349 11.14 9.99 -10.45
CA SER A 349 11.32 8.57 -10.11
C SER A 349 11.49 7.69 -11.36
N ALA A 350 12.37 6.70 -11.25
CA ALA A 350 12.52 5.64 -12.25
C ALA A 350 11.50 4.50 -12.05
N ILE A 351 10.82 4.45 -10.89
CA ILE A 351 9.74 3.51 -10.62
C ILE A 351 8.50 4.00 -11.37
N GLU A 352 7.91 3.14 -12.19
CA GLU A 352 6.72 3.49 -12.96
C GLU A 352 5.55 3.84 -12.03
N ASN A 353 5.06 5.07 -12.12
CA ASN A 353 4.06 5.59 -11.20
C ASN A 353 3.13 6.61 -11.88
N ASN A 354 1.94 6.76 -11.30
CA ASN A 354 0.94 7.74 -11.68
C ASN A 354 0.70 8.67 -10.48
N LEU A 355 0.95 9.97 -10.67
CA LEU A 355 0.72 10.96 -9.64
C LEU A 355 -0.72 11.49 -9.71
N TYR A 356 -1.45 11.38 -8.60
CA TYR A 356 -2.74 12.02 -8.38
C TYR A 356 -2.59 13.07 -7.28
N CYS A 357 -3.36 14.15 -7.36
CA CYS A 357 -3.32 15.21 -6.37
C CYS A 357 -4.72 15.59 -5.90
N ILE A 358 -4.87 15.74 -4.57
CA ILE A 358 -6.03 16.37 -3.97
C ILE A 358 -5.60 17.57 -3.13
N SER A 359 -6.25 18.71 -3.36
CA SER A 359 -5.74 20.00 -2.89
C SER A 359 -6.87 20.95 -2.51
N GLY A 360 -6.61 21.91 -1.61
CA GLY A 360 -7.57 22.96 -1.28
C GLY A 360 -7.68 24.07 -2.34
N ALA A 361 -6.71 24.15 -3.24
CA ALA A 361 -6.65 25.11 -4.33
C ALA A 361 -5.81 24.52 -5.48
N VAL A 362 -6.05 25.01 -6.70
CA VAL A 362 -5.23 24.62 -7.87
C VAL A 362 -3.79 25.12 -7.67
N ASN A 363 -2.83 24.22 -7.83
CA ASN A 363 -1.43 24.55 -8.02
C ASN A 363 -1.06 24.20 -9.47
N PRO A 364 -0.85 25.19 -10.35
CA PRO A 364 -0.61 24.95 -11.77
C PRO A 364 0.63 24.10 -12.07
N GLY A 365 1.60 24.09 -11.15
CA GLY A 365 2.81 23.28 -11.28
C GLY A 365 2.51 21.80 -11.08
N ILE A 366 1.75 21.48 -10.03
CA ILE A 366 1.31 20.11 -9.72
C ILE A 366 0.29 19.62 -10.75
N ASP A 367 -0.67 20.46 -11.14
CA ASP A 367 -1.71 20.11 -12.12
C ASP A 367 -1.13 19.71 -13.48
N LYS A 368 -0.03 20.36 -13.90
CA LYS A 368 0.67 20.02 -15.14
C LYS A 368 1.33 18.63 -15.14
N ILE A 369 1.67 18.10 -13.96
CA ILE A 369 2.41 16.85 -13.81
C ILE A 369 1.57 15.69 -13.25
N ALA A 370 0.45 15.99 -12.61
CA ALA A 370 -0.48 14.98 -12.12
C ALA A 370 -1.33 14.40 -13.25
N GLN A 371 -1.56 13.09 -13.21
CA GLN A 371 -2.51 12.40 -14.08
C GLN A 371 -3.97 12.71 -13.70
N GLY A 372 -4.22 12.99 -12.42
CA GLY A 372 -5.52 13.44 -11.93
C GLY A 372 -5.38 14.49 -10.84
N TYR A 373 -6.19 15.54 -10.90
CA TYR A 373 -6.19 16.64 -9.96
C TYR A 373 -7.61 16.92 -9.45
N LYS A 374 -7.80 16.92 -8.13
CA LYS A 374 -9.08 17.24 -7.49
C LYS A 374 -8.92 18.41 -6.52
N VAL A 375 -9.75 19.44 -6.69
CA VAL A 375 -9.86 20.53 -5.71
C VAL A 375 -10.98 20.18 -4.73
N ALA A 376 -10.64 19.99 -3.46
CA ALA A 376 -11.57 19.63 -2.39
C ALA A 376 -11.01 20.01 -1.01
N ASN A 377 -11.85 19.93 0.02
CA ASN A 377 -11.37 20.09 1.39
C ASN A 377 -10.46 18.90 1.77
N ILE A 378 -9.16 19.16 1.89
CA ILE A 378 -8.16 18.13 2.24
C ILE A 378 -8.27 17.62 3.69
N CYS A 379 -9.04 18.29 4.54
CA CYS A 379 -9.36 17.84 5.90
C CYS A 379 -10.66 17.03 5.97
N ASP A 380 -11.35 16.83 4.84
CA ASP A 380 -12.49 15.93 4.74
C ASP A 380 -11.97 14.52 4.41
N CYS A 381 -11.78 13.71 5.46
CA CYS A 381 -11.17 12.38 5.35
C CYS A 381 -11.98 11.46 4.42
N ASP A 382 -13.31 11.55 4.42
CA ASP A 382 -14.17 10.72 3.58
C ASP A 382 -14.03 11.11 2.11
N ALA A 383 -14.07 12.41 1.80
CA ALA A 383 -13.91 12.90 0.43
C ALA A 383 -12.53 12.57 -0.17
N VAL A 384 -11.48 12.57 0.67
CA VAL A 384 -10.13 12.16 0.26
C VAL A 384 -10.06 10.63 0.05
N LEU A 385 -10.64 9.85 0.96
CA LEU A 385 -10.68 8.38 0.84
C LEU A 385 -11.46 7.92 -0.39
N GLU A 386 -12.61 8.53 -0.67
CA GLU A 386 -13.40 8.25 -1.87
C GLU A 386 -12.59 8.50 -3.15
N TYR A 387 -11.87 9.63 -3.20
CA TYR A 387 -11.00 9.93 -4.33
C TYR A 387 -9.86 8.90 -4.43
N ALA A 388 -9.25 8.53 -3.30
CA ALA A 388 -8.17 7.56 -3.27
C ALA A 388 -8.62 6.16 -3.75
N LYS A 389 -9.81 5.71 -3.35
CA LYS A 389 -10.42 4.46 -3.83
C LYS A 389 -10.72 4.53 -5.32
N ALA A 390 -11.31 5.64 -5.79
CA ALA A 390 -11.65 5.81 -7.20
C ALA A 390 -10.44 5.76 -8.14
N GLN A 391 -9.25 6.17 -7.66
CA GLN A 391 -8.01 6.14 -8.42
C GLN A 391 -7.11 4.93 -8.09
N ASN A 392 -7.59 3.96 -7.29
CA ASN A 392 -6.81 2.80 -6.85
C ASN A 392 -5.42 3.18 -6.28
N ILE A 393 -5.39 4.16 -5.38
CA ILE A 393 -4.15 4.67 -4.79
C ILE A 393 -3.45 3.61 -3.93
N ASN A 394 -2.15 3.40 -4.15
CA ASN A 394 -1.31 2.50 -3.35
C ASN A 394 -0.66 3.25 -2.18
N ILE A 395 -0.12 4.46 -2.45
CA ILE A 395 0.58 5.28 -1.46
C ILE A 395 0.00 6.69 -1.45
N ALA A 396 -0.24 7.25 -0.27
CA ALA A 396 -0.56 8.64 -0.06
C ALA A 396 0.57 9.39 0.65
N ILE A 397 0.93 10.57 0.16
CA ILE A 397 1.92 11.48 0.72
C ILE A 397 1.20 12.72 1.21
N ILE A 398 1.18 12.93 2.53
CA ILE A 398 0.49 14.05 3.15
C ILE A 398 1.47 15.20 3.34
N GLY A 399 1.30 16.26 2.55
CA GLY A 399 2.16 17.45 2.60
C GLY A 399 1.92 18.33 3.83
N PRO A 400 0.70 18.83 4.06
CA PRO A 400 0.38 19.73 5.18
C PRO A 400 0.02 18.99 6.47
N GLU A 401 0.13 19.72 7.57
CA GLU A 401 -0.12 19.25 8.92
C GLU A 401 -1.61 19.10 9.26
N ALA A 402 -2.48 19.93 8.68
CA ALA A 402 -3.90 19.96 9.02
C ALA A 402 -4.64 18.62 8.73
N PRO A 403 -4.40 17.93 7.60
CA PRO A 403 -4.94 16.58 7.39
C PRO A 403 -4.44 15.53 8.40
N LEU A 404 -3.22 15.68 8.93
CA LEU A 404 -2.69 14.79 9.96
C LEU A 404 -3.44 14.98 11.30
N GLU A 405 -3.76 16.24 11.65
CA GLU A 405 -4.51 16.59 12.87
C GLU A 405 -5.92 15.97 12.89
N VAL A 406 -6.60 15.94 11.74
CA VAL A 406 -7.95 15.35 11.63
C VAL A 406 -7.95 13.83 11.46
N GLY A 407 -6.78 13.20 11.31
CA GLY A 407 -6.65 11.74 11.20
C GLY A 407 -6.82 11.18 9.79
N LEU A 408 -6.43 11.94 8.76
CA LEU A 408 -6.44 11.44 7.38
C LEU A 408 -5.52 10.22 7.22
N ALA A 409 -4.33 10.25 7.85
CA ALA A 409 -3.40 9.13 7.81
C ALA A 409 -4.02 7.85 8.38
N ASP A 410 -4.72 7.95 9.52
CA ASP A 410 -5.45 6.85 10.14
C ASP A 410 -6.52 6.28 9.19
N THR A 411 -7.30 7.18 8.58
CA THR A 411 -8.41 6.81 7.67
C THR A 411 -7.91 6.04 6.44
N LEU A 412 -6.84 6.51 5.79
CA LEU A 412 -6.28 5.87 4.61
C LEU A 412 -5.62 4.52 4.96
N LYS A 413 -4.85 4.46 6.06
CA LYS A 413 -4.21 3.20 6.51
C LYS A 413 -5.24 2.12 6.86
N ALA A 414 -6.36 2.49 7.48
CA ALA A 414 -7.44 1.54 7.80
C ALA A 414 -8.05 0.87 6.55
N HIS A 415 -7.84 1.46 5.37
CA HIS A 415 -8.31 0.95 4.09
C HIS A 415 -7.19 0.34 3.23
N GLY A 416 -6.05 0.01 3.83
CA GLY A 416 -4.95 -0.68 3.14
C GLY A 416 -4.08 0.22 2.25
N ILE A 417 -4.25 1.55 2.30
CA ILE A 417 -3.41 2.50 1.57
C ILE A 417 -2.16 2.81 2.40
N GLY A 418 -0.98 2.67 1.81
CA GLY A 418 0.27 3.08 2.44
C GLY A 418 0.31 4.60 2.64
N VAL A 419 0.77 5.09 3.79
CA VAL A 419 0.79 6.54 4.04
C VAL A 419 2.17 7.00 4.50
N VAL A 420 2.73 7.98 3.79
CA VAL A 420 3.87 8.80 4.23
C VAL A 420 3.30 9.97 5.03
N GLY A 421 3.19 9.76 6.34
CA GLY A 421 2.58 10.69 7.28
C GLY A 421 2.18 9.96 8.57
N PRO A 422 2.46 10.55 9.76
CA PRO A 422 2.13 9.92 11.03
C PRO A 422 0.61 9.91 11.27
N THR A 423 0.14 8.91 12.02
CA THR A 423 -1.24 8.88 12.52
C THR A 423 -1.50 10.02 13.49
N LYS A 424 -2.77 10.42 13.68
CA LYS A 424 -3.20 11.54 14.51
C LYS A 424 -2.53 11.61 15.89
N ASP A 425 -2.46 10.49 16.60
CA ASP A 425 -1.83 10.44 17.93
C ASP A 425 -0.34 10.78 17.91
N LEU A 426 0.35 10.36 16.85
CA LEU A 426 1.76 10.61 16.62
C LEU A 426 2.01 12.02 16.07
N ALA A 427 1.06 12.56 15.31
CA ALA A 427 1.06 13.93 14.81
C ALA A 427 0.90 14.99 15.92
N GLN A 428 0.49 14.58 17.13
CA GLN A 428 0.51 15.45 18.33
C GLN A 428 1.88 16.08 18.60
N LEU A 429 2.96 15.49 18.06
CA LEU A 429 4.29 16.07 18.10
C LEU A 429 4.36 17.49 17.47
N GLU A 430 3.53 17.78 16.45
CA GLU A 430 3.37 19.12 15.89
C GLU A 430 2.12 19.83 16.43
N THR A 431 1.00 19.11 16.53
CA THR A 431 -0.30 19.73 16.85
C THR A 431 -0.44 20.11 18.32
N SER A 432 0.39 19.57 19.23
CA SER A 432 0.52 20.05 20.61
C SER A 432 1.99 20.25 21.01
N LYS A 433 2.38 21.52 21.19
CA LYS A 433 3.65 21.93 21.76
C LYS A 433 3.79 21.43 23.20
N GLY A 434 2.71 21.47 23.98
CA GLY A 434 2.68 20.96 25.34
C GLY A 434 3.03 19.47 25.40
N PHE A 435 2.42 18.67 24.50
CA PHE A 435 2.69 17.24 24.35
C PHE A 435 4.16 16.97 24.06
N THR A 436 4.76 17.67 23.09
CA THR A 436 6.17 17.50 22.73
C THR A 436 7.11 17.77 23.91
N ARG A 437 6.81 18.81 24.70
CA ARG A 437 7.59 19.11 25.90
C ARG A 437 7.46 18.04 26.96
N ASP A 438 6.26 17.53 27.21
CA ASP A 438 6.05 16.42 28.15
C ASP A 438 6.75 15.14 27.68
N LEU A 439 6.64 14.77 26.40
CA LEU A 439 7.29 13.59 25.83
C LEU A 439 8.81 13.63 26.05
N ILE A 440 9.47 14.73 25.69
CA ILE A 440 10.93 14.89 25.84
C ILE A 440 11.34 14.83 27.33
N ARG A 441 10.51 15.35 28.24
CA ARG A 441 10.75 15.30 29.69
C ARG A 441 10.59 13.89 30.23
N ASP A 442 9.46 13.25 29.96
CA ASP A 442 9.05 11.98 30.56
C ASP A 442 10.00 10.84 30.13
N TYR A 443 10.46 10.88 28.89
CA TYR A 443 11.45 9.95 28.34
C TYR A 443 12.91 10.39 28.53
N LYS A 444 13.15 11.46 29.32
CA LYS A 444 14.49 11.91 29.72
C LYS A 444 15.46 12.15 28.55
N ILE A 445 14.96 12.67 27.43
CA ILE A 445 15.77 12.89 26.20
C ILE A 445 16.77 14.05 26.38
N GLY A 446 16.47 14.99 27.30
CA GLY A 446 17.39 16.04 27.72
C GLY A 446 17.53 17.23 26.75
N ALA A 447 16.59 17.39 25.82
CA ALA A 447 16.66 18.40 24.76
C ALA A 447 15.72 19.59 24.92
N ASN A 448 14.91 19.61 25.98
CA ASN A 448 13.99 20.71 26.26
C ASN A 448 14.73 21.97 26.77
N PRO A 449 14.26 23.18 26.40
CA PRO A 449 14.45 24.35 27.25
C PRO A 449 13.70 24.16 28.58
N TYR A 450 14.08 24.88 29.63
CA TYR A 450 13.21 25.02 30.79
C TYR A 450 11.84 25.53 30.35
N PHE A 451 10.78 24.85 30.77
CA PHE A 451 9.42 25.19 30.39
C PHE A 451 8.43 24.96 31.53
N LYS A 452 7.28 25.62 31.45
CA LYS A 452 6.09 25.32 32.25
C LYS A 452 4.84 25.51 31.39
N LYS A 453 3.88 24.60 31.53
CA LYS A 453 2.58 24.66 30.84
C LYS A 453 1.55 25.40 31.69
N PHE A 454 0.61 26.05 31.03
CA PHE A 454 -0.45 26.83 31.66
C PHE A 454 -1.77 26.65 30.92
N ASN A 455 -2.84 26.58 31.71
CA ASN A 455 -4.23 26.65 31.26
C ASN A 455 -5.05 27.68 32.08
N SER A 456 -4.41 28.33 33.06
CA SER A 456 -4.93 29.45 33.84
C SER A 456 -3.82 30.47 34.08
N MET A 457 -4.16 31.61 34.68
CA MET A 457 -3.18 32.62 35.07
C MET A 457 -2.37 32.25 36.33
N ASP A 458 -2.73 31.16 37.00
CA ASP A 458 -2.09 30.77 38.25
C ASP A 458 -0.61 30.42 38.03
N GLY A 459 0.27 31.16 38.72
CA GLY A 459 1.72 30.98 38.62
C GLY A 459 2.36 31.50 37.31
N VAL A 460 1.60 32.15 36.42
CA VAL A 460 2.14 32.77 35.19
C VAL A 460 3.14 33.86 35.54
N GLU A 461 2.72 34.83 36.36
CA GLU A 461 3.55 35.99 36.70
C GLU A 461 4.83 35.58 37.44
N GLU A 462 4.73 34.62 38.36
CA GLU A 462 5.90 34.06 39.06
C GLU A 462 6.89 33.44 38.07
N THR A 463 6.39 32.69 37.08
CA THR A 463 7.22 32.03 36.08
C THR A 463 7.89 33.03 35.15
N LEU A 464 7.16 34.06 34.70
CA LEU A 464 7.72 35.15 33.89
C LEU A 464 8.84 35.90 34.65
N LYS A 465 8.63 36.15 35.94
CA LYS A 465 9.67 36.76 36.81
C LYS A 465 10.88 35.85 36.97
N LYS A 466 10.67 34.54 37.17
CA LYS A 466 11.75 33.55 37.31
C LYS A 466 12.64 33.48 36.07
N TYR A 467 12.06 33.58 34.87
CA TYR A 467 12.82 33.61 33.62
C TYR A 467 13.44 34.98 33.31
N ALA A 468 13.32 35.98 34.19
CA ALA A 468 14.11 37.21 34.21
C ALA A 468 14.27 37.89 32.83
N LYS A 469 13.15 38.13 32.12
CA LYS A 469 13.15 38.77 30.80
C LYS A 469 13.88 37.95 29.71
N GLN A 470 13.91 36.64 29.84
CA GLN A 470 14.48 35.70 28.88
C GLN A 470 13.51 34.54 28.68
N PHE A 471 12.33 34.83 28.12
CA PHE A 471 11.31 33.80 27.86
C PHE A 471 10.62 33.94 26.50
N VAL A 472 9.94 32.87 26.14
CA VAL A 472 9.08 32.74 24.97
C VAL A 472 7.71 32.25 25.43
N ILE A 473 6.64 32.85 24.92
CA ILE A 473 5.27 32.39 25.14
C ILE A 473 4.81 31.73 23.83
N LYS A 474 4.38 30.47 23.92
CA LYS A 474 3.91 29.68 22.78
C LYS A 474 2.49 29.20 23.04
N ALA A 475 1.54 29.67 22.25
CA ALA A 475 0.19 29.11 22.25
C ALA A 475 0.22 27.65 21.79
N ASP A 476 -0.52 26.78 22.49
CA ASP A 476 -0.65 25.39 22.07
C ASP A 476 -1.56 25.27 20.83
N GLY A 477 -1.38 24.23 20.03
CA GLY A 477 -2.10 24.06 18.77
C GLY A 477 -1.42 24.66 17.52
N LEU A 478 -2.05 24.42 16.37
CA LEU A 478 -1.64 24.97 15.07
C LEU A 478 -1.96 26.46 14.98
N CYS A 479 -0.92 27.29 15.03
CA CYS A 479 -1.04 28.76 14.98
C CYS A 479 -0.30 29.39 13.78
N GLY A 480 0.13 28.60 12.80
CA GLY A 480 0.82 29.06 11.59
C GLY A 480 2.04 29.96 11.86
N GLY A 481 2.83 29.65 12.89
CA GLY A 481 4.00 30.43 13.31
C GLY A 481 3.70 31.77 14.01
N LYS A 482 2.45 32.23 14.03
CA LYS A 482 2.02 33.51 14.66
C LYS A 482 1.79 33.42 16.16
N GLY A 483 1.68 32.20 16.69
CA GLY A 483 1.43 31.94 18.12
C GLY A 483 2.68 31.92 19.01
N VAL A 484 3.84 32.36 18.50
CA VAL A 484 5.12 32.36 19.23
C VAL A 484 5.59 33.79 19.46
N LEU A 485 5.58 34.24 20.71
CA LEU A 485 6.02 35.57 21.10
C LEU A 485 7.28 35.50 21.97
N VAL A 486 8.35 36.15 21.51
CA VAL A 486 9.67 36.15 22.15
C VAL A 486 9.91 37.46 22.88
N TRP A 487 10.40 37.41 24.12
CA TRP A 487 10.79 38.60 24.88
C TRP A 487 11.91 39.39 24.18
N GLY A 488 11.73 40.71 24.12
CA GLY A 488 12.64 41.66 23.48
C GLY A 488 12.45 41.80 21.97
N ASP A 489 11.75 40.84 21.34
CA ASP A 489 11.48 40.87 19.89
C ASP A 489 10.00 41.21 19.62
N HIS A 490 9.09 40.57 20.36
CA HIS A 490 7.64 40.75 20.21
C HIS A 490 6.98 41.33 21.46
N LEU A 491 7.55 41.03 22.63
CA LEU A 491 7.07 41.49 23.93
C LEU A 491 8.10 42.44 24.53
N ASN A 492 7.70 43.68 24.76
CA ASN A 492 8.57 44.76 25.22
C ASN A 492 8.34 45.12 26.70
N SER A 493 7.25 44.61 27.31
CA SER A 493 6.96 44.83 28.72
C SER A 493 6.31 43.62 29.41
N MET A 494 6.42 43.55 30.74
CA MET A 494 5.74 42.51 31.54
C MET A 494 4.23 42.61 31.46
N SER A 495 3.70 43.83 31.36
CA SER A 495 2.28 44.05 31.18
C SER A 495 1.79 43.44 29.85
N GLU A 496 2.52 43.62 28.75
CA GLU A 496 2.20 42.99 27.46
C GLU A 496 2.21 41.47 27.55
N ALA A 497 3.24 40.88 28.18
CA ALA A 497 3.35 39.44 28.34
C ALA A 497 2.18 38.87 29.17
N ILE A 498 1.86 39.48 30.31
CA ILE A 498 0.74 39.07 31.17
C ILE A 498 -0.59 39.23 30.44
N LYS A 499 -0.81 40.34 29.73
CA LYS A 499 -2.03 40.58 28.95
C LYS A 499 -2.18 39.55 27.84
N HIS A 500 -1.09 39.15 27.20
CA HIS A 500 -1.13 38.10 26.19
C HIS A 500 -1.49 36.74 26.81
N CYS A 501 -0.87 36.34 27.92
CA CYS A 501 -1.26 35.12 28.64
C CYS A 501 -2.74 35.14 29.03
N GLN A 502 -3.23 36.28 29.55
CA GLN A 502 -4.65 36.43 29.88
C GLN A 502 -5.53 36.23 28.64
N SER A 503 -5.15 36.81 27.49
CA SER A 503 -5.91 36.63 26.24
C SER A 503 -5.94 35.17 25.75
N LEU A 504 -4.90 34.38 26.05
CA LEU A 504 -4.88 32.94 25.72
C LEU A 504 -5.82 32.17 26.66
N VAL A 505 -5.80 32.47 27.96
CA VAL A 505 -6.71 31.88 28.95
C VAL A 505 -8.17 32.22 28.65
N ASP A 506 -8.46 33.49 28.35
CA ASP A 506 -9.81 33.96 27.98
C ASP A 506 -10.32 33.27 26.71
N ALA A 507 -9.41 32.92 25.80
CA ALA A 507 -9.71 32.15 24.59
C ALA A 507 -9.79 30.63 24.82
N GLY A 508 -9.67 30.17 26.08
CA GLY A 508 -9.69 28.74 26.45
C GLY A 508 -8.49 27.95 25.92
N LYS A 509 -7.37 28.61 25.66
CA LYS A 509 -6.18 27.98 25.09
C LYS A 509 -5.14 27.64 26.14
N GLU A 510 -4.57 26.45 26.03
CA GLU A 510 -3.33 26.10 26.73
C GLU A 510 -2.14 26.79 26.06
N PHE A 511 -1.09 27.02 26.84
CA PHE A 511 0.15 27.61 26.35
C PHE A 511 1.35 27.18 27.19
N VAL A 512 2.54 27.36 26.61
CA VAL A 512 3.81 27.06 27.26
C VAL A 512 4.61 28.35 27.40
N ILE A 513 5.20 28.57 28.58
CA ILE A 513 6.24 29.57 28.78
C ILE A 513 7.57 28.82 28.87
N GLU A 514 8.50 29.18 28.00
CA GLU A 514 9.83 28.57 27.88
C GLU A 514 10.93 29.59 28.14
N GLU A 515 12.10 29.17 28.59
CA GLU A 515 13.29 30.03 28.55
C GLU A 515 13.65 30.40 27.10
N LYS A 516 14.18 31.61 26.91
CA LYS A 516 14.69 32.06 25.62
C LYS A 516 16.05 31.40 25.34
N LEU A 517 16.10 30.52 24.35
CA LEU A 517 17.34 29.93 23.89
C LEU A 517 18.16 30.95 23.10
N VAL A 518 19.48 30.95 23.31
CA VAL A 518 20.43 31.82 22.61
C VAL A 518 21.38 30.95 21.80
N GLY A 519 21.44 31.18 20.48
CA GLY A 519 22.18 30.33 19.56
C GLY A 519 21.88 30.63 18.09
N GLN A 520 22.09 29.62 17.24
CA GLN A 520 21.66 29.63 15.85
C GLN A 520 20.67 28.51 15.55
N GLU A 521 19.56 28.87 14.90
CA GLU A 521 18.53 27.94 14.49
C GLU A 521 18.95 27.15 13.26
N PHE A 522 18.61 25.87 13.24
CA PHE A 522 18.72 24.99 12.08
C PHE A 522 17.65 23.89 12.14
N SER A 523 17.34 23.34 10.99
CA SER A 523 16.37 22.26 10.79
C SER A 523 17.13 20.99 10.41
N LEU A 524 16.81 19.88 11.05
CA LEU A 524 17.26 18.54 10.67
C LEU A 524 16.03 17.66 10.45
N ILE A 525 15.75 17.37 9.19
CA ILE A 525 14.61 16.58 8.75
C ILE A 525 15.06 15.14 8.49
N SER A 526 14.21 14.16 8.80
CA SER A 526 14.52 12.74 8.61
C SER A 526 13.35 12.00 7.99
N PHE A 527 13.63 11.11 7.04
CA PHE A 527 12.70 10.02 6.72
C PHE A 527 12.78 8.99 7.84
N THR A 528 11.63 8.43 8.24
CA THR A 528 11.61 7.31 9.19
C THR A 528 10.43 6.38 8.95
N ASP A 529 10.67 5.09 9.15
CA ASP A 529 9.64 4.03 9.21
C ASP A 529 9.25 3.66 10.66
N GLY A 530 9.74 4.43 11.63
CA GLY A 530 9.54 4.25 13.07
C GLY A 530 10.66 3.49 13.76
N LYS A 531 11.60 2.92 13.01
CA LYS A 531 12.78 2.21 13.55
C LYS A 531 14.09 2.69 12.94
N ASN A 532 14.07 2.91 11.63
CA ASN A 532 15.22 3.34 10.84
C ASN A 532 15.07 4.81 10.45
N PHE A 533 16.20 5.46 10.18
CA PHE A 533 16.26 6.89 9.87
C PHE A 533 17.18 7.13 8.68
N ILE A 534 16.71 7.97 7.77
CA ILE A 534 17.56 8.64 6.79
C ILE A 534 17.55 10.13 7.15
N HIS A 535 18.62 10.60 7.77
CA HIS A 535 18.78 12.01 8.11
C HIS A 535 19.23 12.80 6.87
N MET A 536 18.52 13.89 6.59
CA MET A 536 18.79 14.75 5.44
C MET A 536 19.84 15.82 5.78
N PRO A 537 20.40 16.53 4.77
CA PRO A 537 21.27 17.69 5.00
C PRO A 537 20.65 18.73 5.96
N ALA A 538 21.49 19.38 6.77
CA ALA A 538 21.04 20.45 7.65
C ALA A 538 20.62 21.69 6.83
N VAL A 539 19.52 22.34 7.21
CA VAL A 539 18.98 23.51 6.52
C VAL A 539 18.77 24.65 7.51
N GLN A 540 19.09 25.89 7.15
CA GLN A 540 18.69 27.06 7.93
C GLN A 540 17.51 27.78 7.27
N ASP A 541 16.38 27.85 7.98
CA ASP A 541 15.21 28.66 7.60
C ASP A 541 15.29 30.11 8.11
N HIS A 542 14.66 31.02 7.38
CA HIS A 542 14.59 32.45 7.65
C HIS A 542 13.13 32.89 7.81
N LYS A 543 12.61 32.75 9.03
CA LYS A 543 11.20 33.06 9.36
C LYS A 543 10.85 34.53 9.28
N ARG A 544 11.80 35.46 9.37
CA ARG A 544 11.54 36.91 9.49
C ARG A 544 11.33 37.58 8.14
N ALA A 545 10.27 38.39 8.03
CA ALA A 545 9.81 38.96 6.77
C ALA A 545 10.83 39.87 6.06
N HIS A 546 11.70 40.59 6.79
CA HIS A 546 12.56 41.65 6.23
C HIS A 546 14.04 41.48 6.61
N GLU A 547 14.92 42.04 5.79
CA GLU A 547 16.40 41.98 5.90
C GLU A 547 16.94 42.17 7.31
N GLY A 548 17.98 41.40 7.63
CA GLY A 548 18.59 41.41 8.95
C GLY A 548 17.70 40.86 10.06
N ASP A 549 16.80 39.92 9.72
CA ASP A 549 15.89 39.23 10.64
C ASP A 549 14.82 40.13 11.29
N LYS A 550 14.33 41.12 10.53
CA LYS A 550 13.34 42.11 10.99
C LYS A 550 11.93 41.79 10.49
N GLY A 551 10.94 42.54 11.00
CA GLY A 551 9.53 42.37 10.64
C GLY A 551 8.87 41.18 11.32
N PRO A 552 7.59 40.88 11.06
CA PRO A 552 6.88 39.76 11.70
C PRO A 552 7.46 38.39 11.31
N ASN A 553 7.15 37.37 12.12
CA ASN A 553 7.36 35.97 11.74
C ASN A 553 6.43 35.58 10.58
N THR A 554 6.96 34.74 9.70
CA THR A 554 6.30 34.18 8.52
C THR A 554 6.39 32.66 8.56
N GLY A 555 5.87 31.98 7.54
CA GLY A 555 6.12 30.55 7.35
C GLY A 555 7.54 30.20 6.91
N GLY A 556 8.38 31.19 6.56
CA GLY A 556 9.72 31.03 5.99
C GLY A 556 9.87 31.84 4.70
N MET A 557 10.84 32.77 4.66
CA MET A 557 11.16 33.62 3.51
C MET A 557 12.22 33.02 2.58
N GLY A 558 12.83 31.91 3.00
CA GLY A 558 13.85 31.21 2.24
C GLY A 558 14.81 30.44 3.15
N THR A 559 15.60 29.59 2.54
CA THR A 559 16.39 28.56 3.22
C THR A 559 17.73 28.36 2.52
N TYR A 560 18.72 27.85 3.23
CA TYR A 560 19.94 27.36 2.59
C TYR A 560 20.52 26.12 3.28
N SER A 561 21.29 25.35 2.53
CA SER A 561 22.07 24.19 2.97
C SER A 561 23.43 24.19 2.29
N ASP A 562 24.47 23.68 2.94
CA ASP A 562 25.84 23.66 2.41
C ASP A 562 26.18 22.31 1.75
N ALA A 563 27.23 22.30 0.92
CA ALA A 563 27.65 21.16 0.12
C ALA A 563 28.20 19.98 0.95
N ASP A 564 28.62 20.24 2.20
CA ASP A 564 29.06 19.23 3.16
C ASP A 564 27.91 18.65 4.00
N HIS A 565 26.67 19.04 3.70
CA HIS A 565 25.43 18.68 4.39
C HIS A 565 25.33 19.16 5.84
N SER A 566 26.26 20.02 6.25
CA SER A 566 26.26 20.78 7.49
C SER A 566 25.81 22.22 7.22
N LEU A 567 26.04 23.10 8.20
CA LEU A 567 25.96 24.55 8.03
C LEU A 567 27.22 25.18 8.62
N PRO A 568 27.75 26.29 8.04
CA PRO A 568 29.04 26.85 8.43
C PRO A 568 29.22 27.24 9.91
N PHE A 569 28.12 27.42 10.64
CA PHE A 569 28.13 27.80 12.07
C PHE A 569 27.89 26.62 13.02
N LEU A 570 27.63 25.42 12.49
CA LEU A 570 27.43 24.20 13.26
C LEU A 570 28.74 23.45 13.46
N SER A 571 28.82 22.69 14.55
CA SER A 571 29.84 21.67 14.75
C SER A 571 29.25 20.27 14.48
N ASP A 572 30.11 19.28 14.20
CA ASP A 572 29.67 17.88 14.04
C ASP A 572 28.89 17.37 15.25
N LYS A 573 29.24 17.86 16.45
CA LYS A 573 28.52 17.54 17.69
C LYS A 573 27.08 18.04 17.68
N ASP A 574 26.83 19.20 17.08
CA ASP A 574 25.46 19.75 16.99
C ASP A 574 24.58 18.86 16.11
N ILE A 575 25.12 18.42 14.97
CA ILE A 575 24.40 17.55 14.02
C ILE A 575 24.18 16.17 14.64
N GLN A 576 25.22 15.56 15.22
CA GLN A 576 25.10 14.25 15.85
C GLN A 576 24.09 14.29 17.01
N ARG A 577 24.10 15.36 17.80
CA ARG A 577 23.14 15.55 18.88
C ARG A 577 21.71 15.68 18.35
N ALA A 578 21.49 16.43 17.26
CA ALA A 578 20.17 16.55 16.63
C ALA A 578 19.66 15.20 16.09
N LYS A 579 20.51 14.39 15.45
CA LYS A 579 20.18 13.03 14.99
C LYS A 579 19.71 12.16 16.14
N GLU A 580 20.50 12.09 17.21
CA GLU A 580 20.15 11.31 18.42
C GLU A 580 18.83 11.77 19.05
N ILE A 581 18.56 13.08 19.05
CA ILE A 581 17.31 13.61 19.61
C ILE A 581 16.12 13.18 18.75
N ASN A 582 16.21 13.27 17.43
CA ASN A 582 15.19 12.80 16.49
C ASN A 582 14.88 11.30 16.71
N GLU A 583 15.92 10.47 16.75
CA GLU A 583 15.80 9.03 16.98
C GLU A 583 15.11 8.72 18.31
N LYS A 584 15.57 9.35 19.40
CA LYS A 584 14.98 9.15 20.74
C LYS A 584 13.52 9.60 20.82
N VAL A 585 13.15 10.67 20.14
CA VAL A 585 11.76 11.16 20.11
C VAL A 585 10.85 10.19 19.39
N VAL A 586 11.26 9.66 18.24
CA VAL A 586 10.46 8.66 17.51
C VAL A 586 10.34 7.35 18.28
N HIS A 587 11.41 6.88 18.91
CA HIS A 587 11.33 5.72 19.80
C HIS A 587 10.40 5.96 21.00
N ALA A 588 10.43 7.15 21.61
CA ALA A 588 9.53 7.51 22.71
C ALA A 588 8.06 7.54 22.27
N LEU A 589 7.77 8.00 21.04
CA LEU A 589 6.42 7.94 20.47
C LEU A 589 5.96 6.50 20.26
N ALA A 590 6.83 5.65 19.72
CA ALA A 590 6.54 4.23 19.52
C ALA A 590 6.26 3.52 20.85
N GLU A 591 7.06 3.79 21.88
CA GLU A 591 6.85 3.25 23.23
C GLU A 591 5.54 3.76 23.84
N LYS A 592 5.23 5.06 23.70
CA LYS A 592 4.02 5.67 24.28
C LYS A 592 2.72 5.15 23.67
N PHE A 593 2.70 4.92 22.36
CA PHE A 593 1.46 4.61 21.62
C PHE A 593 1.39 3.18 21.07
N GLY A 594 2.46 2.41 21.16
CA GLY A 594 2.52 1.03 20.65
C GLY A 594 2.48 0.94 19.12
N LYS A 595 2.75 2.03 18.40
CA LYS A 595 2.70 2.11 16.93
C LYS A 595 3.83 2.98 16.36
N PRO A 596 4.38 2.65 15.18
CA PRO A 596 5.54 3.34 14.62
C PRO A 596 5.17 4.71 14.04
N TYR A 597 6.06 5.68 14.22
CA TYR A 597 6.03 6.95 13.48
C TYR A 597 6.57 6.73 12.07
N GLN A 598 5.69 6.77 11.06
CA GLN A 598 6.06 6.58 9.65
C GLN A 598 5.84 7.87 8.88
N GLY A 599 6.89 8.41 8.28
CA GLY A 599 6.81 9.62 7.47
C GLY A 599 8.03 10.51 7.64
N ILE A 600 7.77 11.82 7.73
CA ILE A 600 8.79 12.86 7.75
C ILE A 600 8.83 13.48 9.14
N LEU A 601 9.94 13.30 9.85
CA LEU A 601 10.19 13.94 11.12
C LEU A 601 11.02 15.21 10.89
N TYR A 602 10.41 16.38 11.11
CA TYR A 602 11.11 17.64 11.11
C TYR A 602 11.52 17.98 12.54
N GLY A 603 12.82 18.03 12.83
CA GLY A 603 13.33 18.61 14.07
C GLY A 603 13.83 20.03 13.85
N GLY A 604 13.21 21.00 14.52
CA GLY A 604 13.68 22.39 14.59
C GLY A 604 14.56 22.58 15.82
N PHE A 605 15.84 22.92 15.61
CA PHE A 605 16.86 22.93 16.64
C PHE A 605 17.52 24.30 16.81
N MET A 606 18.04 24.55 18.02
CA MET A 606 18.93 25.65 18.32
C MET A 606 20.30 25.08 18.71
N ALA A 607 21.35 25.42 17.96
CA ALA A 607 22.73 25.22 18.38
C ALA A 607 23.10 26.31 19.39
N THR A 608 23.26 25.94 20.66
CA THR A 608 23.55 26.88 21.75
C THR A 608 25.04 26.91 22.07
N LYS A 609 25.40 27.63 23.15
CA LYS A 609 26.75 27.63 23.70
C LYS A 609 27.27 26.22 24.01
N ASN A 610 26.43 25.38 24.63
CA ASN A 610 26.88 24.12 25.23
C ASN A 610 26.19 22.86 24.68
N ASP A 611 25.07 22.99 23.98
CA ASP A 611 24.24 21.85 23.56
C ASP A 611 23.33 22.21 22.38
N THR A 612 22.70 21.21 21.79
CA THR A 612 21.61 21.36 20.81
C THR A 612 20.27 21.15 21.49
N LYS A 613 19.37 22.13 21.37
CA LYS A 613 18.05 22.11 22.03
C LYS A 613 16.91 22.12 21.01
N VAL A 614 15.80 21.47 21.34
CA VAL A 614 14.60 21.42 20.49
C VAL A 614 13.81 22.71 20.63
N ILE A 615 13.63 23.42 19.52
CA ILE A 615 12.73 24.57 19.40
C ILE A 615 11.29 24.07 19.21
N GLU A 616 11.09 23.17 18.25
CA GLU A 616 9.82 22.59 17.86
C GLU A 616 10.03 21.33 17.02
N TYR A 617 8.96 20.55 16.86
CA TYR A 617 8.88 19.47 15.88
C TYR A 617 7.75 19.77 14.91
N ASN A 618 7.94 19.39 13.64
CA ASN A 618 6.85 19.28 12.68
C ASN A 618 6.74 17.82 12.21
N ALA A 619 5.53 17.42 11.84
CA ALA A 619 5.15 16.05 11.53
C ALA A 619 5.14 15.73 10.02
N ARG A 620 5.76 16.62 9.24
CA ARG A 620 5.74 16.67 7.79
C ARG A 620 6.97 17.43 7.29
N PHE A 621 7.14 17.52 5.97
CA PHE A 621 8.19 18.35 5.38
C PHE A 621 8.05 19.84 5.75
N GLY A 622 9.20 20.51 5.91
CA GLY A 622 9.26 21.97 6.03
C GLY A 622 8.92 22.68 4.72
N ASP A 623 8.48 23.93 4.81
CA ASP A 623 8.26 24.80 3.65
C ASP A 623 8.87 26.17 4.02
N PRO A 624 10.06 26.54 3.48
CA PRO A 624 10.61 26.06 2.21
C PRO A 624 11.67 24.94 2.23
N GLU A 625 11.96 24.30 3.36
CA GLU A 625 13.06 23.32 3.46
C GLU A 625 12.94 22.14 2.50
N ALA A 626 11.72 21.70 2.16
CA ALA A 626 11.50 20.60 1.22
C ALA A 626 12.17 20.82 -0.15
N MET A 627 12.20 22.07 -0.63
CA MET A 627 12.78 22.39 -1.93
C MET A 627 14.28 22.10 -1.95
N ASN A 628 15.00 22.47 -0.90
CA ASN A 628 16.43 22.14 -0.76
C ASN A 628 16.63 20.63 -0.74
N LEU A 629 15.90 19.95 0.15
CA LEU A 629 16.17 18.55 0.48
C LEU A 629 15.78 17.59 -0.66
N LEU A 630 14.61 17.78 -1.27
CA LEU A 630 14.14 16.94 -2.36
C LEU A 630 14.93 17.17 -3.66
N THR A 631 15.45 18.38 -3.89
CA THR A 631 16.29 18.66 -5.06
C THR A 631 17.70 18.08 -4.92
N LEU A 632 18.23 18.05 -3.68
CA LEU A 632 19.52 17.42 -3.37
C LEU A 632 19.43 15.89 -3.28
N LEU A 633 18.25 15.31 -3.10
CA LEU A 633 18.08 13.87 -3.00
C LEU A 633 18.46 13.17 -4.32
N GLU A 634 19.41 12.23 -4.27
CA GLU A 634 19.82 11.41 -5.42
C GLU A 634 19.07 10.07 -5.46
N THR A 635 18.78 9.52 -4.29
CA THR A 635 17.99 8.28 -4.15
C THR A 635 16.55 8.51 -4.58
N ASP A 636 15.94 7.52 -5.22
CA ASP A 636 14.58 7.61 -5.70
C ASP A 636 13.59 7.88 -4.55
N PHE A 637 12.82 8.97 -4.66
CA PHE A 637 11.89 9.38 -3.62
C PHE A 637 10.71 8.40 -3.47
N VAL A 638 10.27 7.74 -4.56
CA VAL A 638 9.20 6.75 -4.52
C VAL A 638 9.67 5.47 -3.83
N GLU A 639 10.94 5.06 -4.03
CA GLU A 639 11.56 3.96 -3.29
C GLU A 639 11.53 4.23 -1.78
N ILE A 640 11.92 5.45 -1.37
CA ILE A 640 11.90 5.88 0.03
C ILE A 640 10.47 5.90 0.57
N ALA A 641 9.51 6.47 -0.16
CA ALA A 641 8.12 6.52 0.24
C ALA A 641 7.55 5.12 0.45
N GLU A 642 7.81 4.20 -0.48
CA GLU A 642 7.42 2.81 -0.35
C GLU A 642 8.04 2.14 0.88
N ALA A 643 9.36 2.32 1.08
CA ALA A 643 10.06 1.75 2.22
C ALA A 643 9.58 2.28 3.57
N ILE A 644 9.20 3.56 3.65
CA ILE A 644 8.54 4.13 4.84
C ILE A 644 7.24 3.38 5.14
N THR A 645 6.38 3.20 4.13
CA THR A 645 5.07 2.55 4.32
C THR A 645 5.19 1.08 4.69
N LYS A 646 6.18 0.37 4.14
CA LYS A 646 6.41 -1.07 4.35
C LYS A 646 7.25 -1.39 5.60
N GLY A 647 7.85 -0.41 6.26
CA GLY A 647 8.73 -0.68 7.41
C GLY A 647 10.10 -1.23 7.02
N THR A 648 10.58 -0.89 5.83
CA THR A 648 11.82 -1.44 5.24
C THR A 648 12.86 -0.37 4.92
N LEU A 649 12.80 0.80 5.57
CA LEU A 649 13.67 1.94 5.27
C LEU A 649 15.15 1.63 5.51
N GLY A 650 15.46 0.74 6.46
CA GLY A 650 16.83 0.28 6.71
C GLY A 650 17.47 -0.52 5.56
N LYS A 651 16.72 -0.85 4.50
CA LYS A 651 17.25 -1.49 3.28
C LYS A 651 17.59 -0.49 2.16
N VAL A 652 17.16 0.76 2.29
CA VAL A 652 17.37 1.79 1.27
C VAL A 652 18.76 2.40 1.45
N ASN A 653 19.55 2.44 0.38
CA ASN A 653 20.84 3.12 0.38
C ASN A 653 20.66 4.58 -0.04
N SER A 654 20.52 5.47 0.93
CA SER A 654 20.19 6.87 0.68
C SER A 654 21.43 7.73 0.40
N SER A 655 21.35 8.61 -0.59
CA SER A 655 22.39 9.59 -0.92
C SER A 655 21.79 10.93 -1.33
N PHE A 656 22.57 11.99 -1.10
CA PHE A 656 22.25 13.37 -1.44
C PHE A 656 23.44 13.99 -2.16
N LYS A 657 23.17 14.81 -3.18
CA LYS A 657 24.16 15.58 -3.93
C LYS A 657 25.00 16.41 -2.98
N LYS A 658 26.32 16.39 -3.17
CA LYS A 658 27.27 17.26 -2.45
C LYS A 658 27.30 18.65 -3.09
N GLN A 659 26.18 19.34 -3.01
CA GLN A 659 26.00 20.70 -3.53
C GLN A 659 25.30 21.57 -2.49
N ALA A 660 25.69 22.84 -2.44
CA ALA A 660 24.97 23.83 -1.67
C ALA A 660 23.68 24.22 -2.40
N SER A 661 22.67 24.63 -1.62
CA SER A 661 21.38 25.06 -2.16
C SER A 661 20.88 26.30 -1.44
N VAL A 662 20.29 27.23 -2.18
CA VAL A 662 19.69 28.46 -1.64
C VAL A 662 18.33 28.66 -2.26
N CYS A 663 17.30 28.70 -1.41
CA CYS A 663 15.93 28.95 -1.79
C CYS A 663 15.54 30.36 -1.36
N LYS A 664 15.04 31.18 -2.30
CA LYS A 664 14.46 32.50 -2.01
C LYS A 664 12.98 32.49 -2.34
N TYR A 665 12.15 32.90 -1.38
CA TYR A 665 10.71 32.95 -1.60
C TYR A 665 10.28 34.32 -2.09
N LEU A 666 9.59 34.34 -3.22
CA LEU A 666 8.82 35.48 -3.71
C LEU A 666 7.44 35.47 -3.07
N VAL A 667 7.17 36.51 -2.29
CA VAL A 667 5.89 36.73 -1.59
C VAL A 667 5.25 38.01 -2.11
N PRO A 668 3.91 38.15 -2.07
CA PRO A 668 3.26 39.40 -2.47
C PRO A 668 3.68 40.56 -1.57
N LEU A 669 3.72 41.77 -2.13
CA LEU A 669 3.93 42.98 -1.35
C LEU A 669 2.93 43.06 -0.18
N GLY A 670 3.42 43.41 1.02
CA GLY A 670 2.63 43.49 2.24
C GLY A 670 2.45 42.17 3.01
N TYR A 671 2.94 41.04 2.50
CA TYR A 671 3.01 39.78 3.26
C TYR A 671 3.85 39.95 4.54
N PRO A 672 3.46 39.36 5.68
CA PRO A 672 2.37 38.39 5.90
C PRO A 672 1.02 38.99 6.35
N ASN A 673 0.90 40.31 6.45
CA ASN A 673 -0.24 40.96 7.11
C ASN A 673 -1.25 41.57 6.13
N GLN A 674 -0.78 42.34 5.14
CA GLN A 674 -1.60 43.07 4.17
C GLN A 674 -1.19 42.71 2.74
N SER A 675 -1.12 41.41 2.44
CA SER A 675 -0.71 40.90 1.15
C SER A 675 -1.58 41.42 0.00
N VAL A 676 -0.97 41.94 -1.05
CA VAL A 676 -1.62 42.15 -2.34
C VAL A 676 -2.07 40.80 -2.92
N LYS A 677 -3.24 40.78 -3.56
CA LYS A 677 -3.85 39.60 -4.20
C LYS A 677 -4.21 39.91 -5.65
N ASN A 678 -4.44 38.86 -6.44
CA ASN A 678 -4.93 38.94 -7.82
C ASN A 678 -4.07 39.83 -8.70
N PHE A 679 -2.77 39.57 -8.72
CA PHE A 679 -1.81 40.25 -9.58
C PHE A 679 -1.12 39.25 -10.50
N GLU A 680 -0.78 39.71 -11.70
CA GLU A 680 -0.08 38.92 -12.69
C GLU A 680 1.38 38.67 -12.26
N ILE A 681 1.82 37.43 -12.50
CA ILE A 681 3.19 36.97 -12.33
C ILE A 681 3.68 36.49 -13.68
N ASP A 682 4.83 37.00 -14.13
CA ASP A 682 5.51 36.54 -15.33
C ASP A 682 6.84 35.89 -14.96
N ILE A 683 6.98 34.62 -15.32
CA ILE A 683 8.20 33.80 -15.12
C ILE A 683 8.90 33.47 -16.44
N SER A 684 8.44 34.02 -17.58
CA SER A 684 8.92 33.66 -18.93
C SER A 684 10.39 34.00 -19.18
N GLN A 685 10.95 34.94 -18.43
CA GLN A 685 12.37 35.33 -18.51
C GLN A 685 13.25 34.62 -17.47
N CYS A 686 12.66 33.76 -16.63
CA CYS A 686 13.41 33.06 -15.59
C CYS A 686 14.38 32.05 -16.24
N PRO A 687 15.67 32.02 -15.86
CA PRO A 687 16.63 31.12 -16.48
C PRO A 687 16.40 29.65 -16.09
N ASP A 688 16.69 28.72 -16.99
CA ASP A 688 16.50 27.27 -16.78
C ASP A 688 17.50 26.64 -15.79
N ASN A 689 18.45 27.42 -15.24
CA ASN A 689 19.49 26.93 -14.33
C ASN A 689 19.11 27.02 -12.84
N VAL A 690 17.82 27.26 -12.55
CA VAL A 690 17.22 27.22 -11.21
C VAL A 690 15.97 26.35 -11.24
N GLU A 691 15.57 25.87 -10.06
CA GLU A 691 14.31 25.16 -9.89
C GLU A 691 13.24 26.13 -9.37
N LEU A 692 12.02 26.06 -9.92
CA LEU A 692 10.89 26.90 -9.53
C LEU A 692 9.76 26.07 -8.95
N PHE A 693 9.35 26.40 -7.72
CA PHE A 693 8.24 25.72 -7.06
C PHE A 693 7.10 26.70 -6.78
N LEU A 694 6.04 26.59 -7.56
CA LEU A 694 4.79 27.32 -7.40
C LEU A 694 4.06 26.94 -6.09
N GLY A 695 3.55 27.94 -5.38
CA GLY A 695 2.81 27.80 -4.12
C GLY A 695 1.44 28.49 -4.21
N ALA A 696 1.28 29.64 -3.56
CA ALA A 696 0.04 30.41 -3.55
C ALA A 696 -0.16 31.23 -4.85
N VAL A 697 -0.32 30.51 -5.95
CA VAL A 697 -0.62 31.04 -7.29
C VAL A 697 -1.81 30.30 -7.90
N ASP A 698 -2.40 30.90 -8.93
CA ASP A 698 -3.51 30.38 -9.73
C ASP A 698 -3.17 30.56 -11.22
N TYR A 699 -3.92 29.94 -12.13
CA TYR A 699 -3.74 30.08 -13.58
C TYR A 699 -5.04 30.52 -14.25
N LYS A 700 -5.04 31.75 -14.81
CA LYS A 700 -6.23 32.35 -15.44
C LYS A 700 -5.84 33.04 -16.74
N ASP A 701 -6.62 32.81 -17.79
CA ASP A 701 -6.44 33.43 -19.10
C ASP A 701 -5.00 33.32 -19.65
N GLY A 702 -4.37 32.16 -19.44
CA GLY A 702 -2.98 31.90 -19.88
C GLY A 702 -1.89 32.51 -19.00
N LYS A 703 -2.25 33.08 -17.84
CA LYS A 703 -1.35 33.84 -16.97
C LYS A 703 -1.32 33.28 -15.55
N LEU A 704 -0.15 33.36 -14.90
CA LEU A 704 -0.02 33.06 -13.48
C LEU A 704 -0.49 34.25 -12.64
N ILE A 705 -1.30 33.96 -11.62
CA ILE A 705 -1.91 34.97 -10.76
C ILE A 705 -1.54 34.69 -9.30
N GLY A 706 -0.94 35.66 -8.61
CA GLY A 706 -0.64 35.54 -7.17
C GLY A 706 -1.88 35.69 -6.27
N THR A 707 -2.07 34.77 -5.31
CA THR A 707 -3.32 34.68 -4.52
C THR A 707 -3.23 35.24 -3.09
N GLY A 708 -2.06 35.73 -2.66
CA GLY A 708 -1.89 36.50 -1.41
C GLY A 708 -1.05 35.85 -0.31
N SER A 709 -0.41 34.73 -0.59
CA SER A 709 0.60 34.14 0.30
C SER A 709 1.88 33.86 -0.49
N ARG A 710 2.81 33.13 0.12
CA ARG A 710 4.06 32.67 -0.47
C ARG A 710 3.83 32.08 -1.88
N ALA A 711 4.27 32.79 -2.93
CA ALA A 711 3.84 32.55 -4.30
C ALA A 711 4.79 31.61 -5.06
N ILE A 712 6.09 31.91 -5.08
CA ILE A 712 7.08 31.13 -5.83
C ILE A 712 8.34 30.97 -4.99
N ALA A 713 8.81 29.75 -4.85
CA ALA A 713 10.13 29.46 -4.30
C ALA A 713 11.13 29.24 -5.43
N VAL A 714 12.23 29.98 -5.42
CA VAL A 714 13.29 29.92 -6.44
C VAL A 714 14.52 29.29 -5.78
N LEU A 715 14.96 28.14 -6.29
CA LEU A 715 16.08 27.38 -5.74
C LEU A 715 17.28 27.36 -6.68
N GLY A 716 18.39 27.93 -6.24
CA GLY A 716 19.68 27.80 -6.89
C GLY A 716 20.53 26.70 -6.26
N LEU A 717 21.33 26.02 -7.09
CA LEU A 717 22.33 25.02 -6.68
C LEU A 717 23.74 25.46 -7.05
N GLY A 718 24.74 25.16 -6.25
CA GLY A 718 26.13 25.50 -6.53
C GLY A 718 27.12 24.66 -5.72
N ASP A 719 28.41 24.79 -6.02
CA ASP A 719 29.44 24.09 -5.25
C ASP A 719 29.67 24.78 -3.89
N THR A 720 29.24 26.04 -3.77
CA THR A 720 29.21 26.81 -2.53
C THR A 720 27.88 27.52 -2.34
N ILE A 721 27.54 27.88 -1.10
CA ILE A 721 26.31 28.63 -0.80
C ILE A 721 26.26 29.95 -1.58
N ALA A 722 27.42 30.61 -1.78
CA ALA A 722 27.49 31.87 -2.52
C ALA A 722 27.12 31.72 -4.00
N GLU A 723 27.53 30.63 -4.64
CA GLU A 723 27.16 30.35 -6.04
C GLU A 723 25.68 30.01 -6.17
N ALA A 724 25.16 29.19 -5.25
CA ALA A 724 23.74 28.84 -5.19
C ALA A 724 22.88 30.11 -4.97
N GLU A 725 23.29 30.99 -4.06
CA GLU A 725 22.64 32.28 -3.80
C GLU A 725 22.64 33.17 -5.04
N GLN A 726 23.78 33.30 -5.72
CA GLN A 726 23.90 34.15 -6.90
C GLN A 726 22.98 33.67 -8.04
N LYS A 727 22.87 32.36 -8.25
CA LYS A 727 21.92 31.80 -9.24
C LYS A 727 20.47 32.10 -8.86
N ALA A 728 20.09 31.84 -7.61
CA ALA A 728 18.74 32.14 -7.12
C ALA A 728 18.40 33.63 -7.27
N GLU A 729 19.30 34.51 -6.84
CA GLU A 729 19.11 35.97 -6.91
C GLU A 729 19.02 36.48 -8.35
N ASN A 730 19.86 35.96 -9.25
CA ASN A 730 19.78 36.32 -10.67
C ASN A 730 18.48 35.85 -11.30
N ALA A 731 17.97 34.67 -10.94
CA ALA A 731 16.69 34.18 -11.44
C ALA A 731 15.51 35.01 -10.93
N VAL A 732 15.51 35.37 -9.64
CA VAL A 732 14.46 36.20 -9.04
C VAL A 732 14.29 37.55 -9.77
N LYS A 733 15.38 38.18 -10.21
CA LYS A 733 15.34 39.45 -10.96
C LYS A 733 14.60 39.36 -12.30
N ASN A 734 14.43 38.15 -12.84
CA ASN A 734 13.73 37.90 -14.11
C ASN A 734 12.28 37.44 -13.91
N ILE A 735 11.78 37.44 -12.66
CA ILE A 735 10.38 37.16 -12.36
C ILE A 735 9.67 38.48 -12.08
N TYR A 736 8.69 38.82 -12.92
CA TYR A 736 7.96 40.08 -12.80
C TYR A 736 6.64 39.90 -12.07
N GLY A 737 6.29 40.85 -11.20
CA GLY A 737 5.04 40.86 -10.44
C GLY A 737 5.09 41.79 -9.23
N LYS A 738 3.97 41.95 -8.53
CA LYS A 738 3.89 42.74 -7.28
C LYS A 738 4.39 41.93 -6.08
N MET A 739 5.67 41.56 -6.13
CA MET A 739 6.30 40.66 -5.16
C MET A 739 7.54 41.27 -4.51
N TYR A 740 7.92 40.67 -3.38
CA TYR A 740 9.13 40.93 -2.63
C TYR A 740 9.79 39.60 -2.26
N HIS A 741 11.11 39.58 -2.19
CA HIS A 741 11.88 38.50 -1.60
C HIS A 741 12.94 39.10 -0.68
N ARG A 742 13.50 38.27 0.21
CA ARG A 742 14.65 38.64 1.03
C ARG A 742 15.95 38.47 0.23
N PRO A 743 16.68 39.55 -0.12
CA PRO A 743 17.90 39.42 -0.92
C PRO A 743 19.08 38.87 -0.13
N ASP A 744 19.10 39.01 1.20
CA ASP A 744 20.25 38.62 2.03
C ASP A 744 20.33 37.12 2.38
N ILE A 745 19.34 36.31 2.02
CA ILE A 745 19.33 34.86 2.25
C ILE A 745 20.45 34.18 1.46
N GLY A 746 21.29 33.41 2.15
CA GLY A 746 22.44 32.71 1.54
C GLY A 746 23.65 33.60 1.25
N THR A 747 23.61 34.89 1.57
CA THR A 747 24.75 35.78 1.31
C THR A 747 25.92 35.51 2.26
N LYS A 748 27.15 35.76 1.77
CA LYS A 748 28.38 35.64 2.59
C LYS A 748 28.31 36.48 3.86
N GLU A 749 27.73 37.67 3.80
CA GLU A 749 27.61 38.57 4.95
C GLU A 749 26.71 37.97 6.04
N LEU A 750 25.55 37.45 5.67
CA LEU A 750 24.63 36.81 6.60
C LEU A 750 25.25 35.56 7.26
N ILE A 751 25.89 34.71 6.45
CA ILE A 751 26.56 33.49 6.94
C ILE A 751 27.69 33.85 7.91
N ASN A 752 28.56 34.80 7.55
CA ASN A 752 29.65 35.26 8.41
C ASN A 752 29.14 35.84 9.74
N LYS A 753 27.99 36.53 9.72
CA LYS A 753 27.32 37.00 10.95
C LYS A 753 26.93 35.83 11.86
N ARG A 754 26.43 34.71 11.30
CA ARG A 754 26.06 33.51 12.08
C ARG A 754 27.30 32.82 12.67
N ILE A 755 28.35 32.67 11.87
CA ILE A 755 29.63 32.10 12.30
C ILE A 755 30.22 32.92 13.44
N ARG A 756 30.31 34.25 13.28
CA ARG A 756 30.80 35.17 14.31
C ARG A 756 29.98 35.05 15.60
N HIS A 757 28.66 35.00 15.50
CA HIS A 757 27.79 34.86 16.66
C HIS A 757 28.08 33.57 17.43
N MET A 758 28.17 32.43 16.75
CA MET A 758 28.47 31.14 17.40
C MET A 758 29.87 31.09 18.00
N ASN A 759 30.87 31.65 17.33
CA ASN A 759 32.24 31.73 17.85
C ASN A 759 32.32 32.57 19.13
N LEU A 760 31.68 33.75 19.14
CA LEU A 760 31.59 34.59 20.33
C LEU A 760 30.84 33.89 21.46
N LEU A 761 29.72 33.23 21.16
CA LEU A 761 28.90 32.53 22.13
C LEU A 761 29.67 31.37 22.79
N ARG A 762 30.48 30.64 22.01
CA ARG A 762 31.28 29.49 22.46
C ARG A 762 32.64 29.87 23.04
N GLY A 763 33.05 31.14 22.95
CA GLY A 763 34.34 31.62 23.47
C GLY A 763 35.55 31.22 22.61
N ASN A 764 35.33 30.91 21.33
CA ASN A 764 36.40 30.62 20.38
C ASN A 764 37.12 31.92 20.00
N LYS A 765 38.46 31.94 20.03
CA LYS A 765 39.24 33.10 19.55
C LYS A 765 39.03 33.25 18.04
N TYR A 766 38.49 34.39 17.62
CA TYR A 766 38.35 34.74 16.21
C TYR A 766 39.75 34.97 15.63
N GLN A 767 40.20 34.14 14.69
CA GLN A 767 41.24 34.53 13.74
C GLN A 767 40.52 35.21 12.58
N GLU A 768 40.77 36.49 12.37
CA GLU A 768 40.31 37.20 11.17
C GLU A 768 40.83 36.44 9.95
N LEU A 769 39.90 35.97 9.10
CA LEU A 769 40.18 35.46 7.77
C LEU A 769 40.28 36.61 6.79
#